data_AF-A0A2N1V7C4-F1
#
_entry.id   AF-A0A2N1V7C4-F1
#
_cell.length_a   1.000
_cell.length_b   1.000
_cell.length_c   1.000
_cell.angle_alpha   90.00
_cell.angle_beta   90.00
_cell.angle_gamma   90.00
#
_symmetry.space_group_name_H-M   'P 1'
#
loop_
_entity.id
_entity.type
_entity.pdbx_description
1 polymer ?
#
loop_
_entity_poly.entity_id
_entity_poly.type
_entity_poly.pdbx_seq_one_letter_code
_entity_poly.pdbx_strand_id
1 'polypeptide(L)'
;MQTEIISSGWKHQLISLQKYSLLLNRLKSILTILLIIIGSFGLSSKEEANEHTVYVGTNFGLNLYGSDFKNLGNANTCCPGFTSGFSTGLNFGAGYNYLVGETTWIFLGLDYTNMKSNFIINESEQINLLGTNKEDATIEQKVVSELSSIGISLGAIFELFESFDASFGYRLGLPNDLSYRQTEILLAPSDGVFQESGSRTRTDVSGVLANSIYHSLVGKFAYRLYTSKNKTTYLNPNISFNIGLNSTNEEMNLTPNSINFGVDWAYNFAGASANEVALEKNIEPKLLEIVIDDTVTTNLAVNKTDTPKVIIRPVTIDKNDKRQDRNEVVIDEVKSIRMVPLLNYIFFDKDSTAMPIRYSTLNKKESYSFNSNNLFEVNTLDIYHHLLNIIGERMMANPKSKLNIVGTKSVNEIGDLAKILPIERAKTVRDYLTNTWGIAEKRLVISSIDKPTIPSTSSELESIEENQRVELYSSDDNLLEPLLLNDTLYTPITKEINFYTVLDTNVKDFSWNFKVFNDENSPYFEESGRLDPPLKTHFKITEDIAYQIKDKNELTYRFDLINAKEERENVTGRINVTINSLKKKERDKISDVRIDKYSLILFDFDKYELSKKNSEILDIVKDNITNNSSLEISGYSDKIGESDYNKTLSKKRTESVSAQFPNNKKELFPYGESIIIYNNNLPEGRFYSRTVTIKAITPVKK
;
A
#
# COMPACT_ATOMS: atom_id res chain seq x y z
N MET A 1 36.22 65.77 -24.15
CA MET A 1 35.95 65.01 -22.90
C MET A 1 34.47 64.67 -22.66
N GLN A 2 33.50 65.24 -23.40
CA GLN A 2 32.07 64.81 -23.35
C GLN A 2 31.66 63.82 -24.46
N THR A 3 32.48 63.63 -25.49
CA THR A 3 32.20 62.71 -26.61
C THR A 3 32.69 61.27 -26.40
N GLU A 4 33.64 61.02 -25.48
CA GLU A 4 34.11 59.66 -25.18
C GLU A 4 33.18 58.89 -24.22
N ILE A 5 32.46 59.58 -23.33
CA ILE A 5 31.54 58.99 -22.34
C ILE A 5 30.25 58.47 -23.01
N ILE A 6 29.85 59.07 -24.14
CA ILE A 6 28.68 58.59 -24.90
C ILE A 6 29.06 57.35 -25.73
N SER A 7 30.31 57.18 -26.16
CA SER A 7 30.72 56.00 -26.95
C SER A 7 30.81 54.70 -26.13
N SER A 8 31.12 54.78 -24.83
CA SER A 8 31.23 53.61 -23.93
C SER A 8 29.85 53.07 -23.50
N GLY A 9 28.88 53.95 -23.26
CA GLY A 9 27.50 53.59 -22.91
C GLY A 9 26.78 52.86 -24.05
N TRP A 10 26.99 53.30 -25.30
CA TRP A 10 26.41 52.64 -26.49
C TRP A 10 27.09 51.30 -26.80
N LYS A 11 28.41 51.17 -26.59
CA LYS A 11 29.11 49.87 -26.69
C LYS A 11 28.62 48.87 -25.64
N HIS A 12 28.35 49.31 -24.40
CA HIS A 12 27.79 48.45 -23.36
C HIS A 12 26.36 47.96 -23.69
N GLN A 13 25.50 48.81 -24.26
CA GLN A 13 24.16 48.40 -24.70
C GLN A 13 24.19 47.47 -25.92
N LEU A 14 25.11 47.67 -26.87
CA LEU A 14 25.27 46.78 -28.03
C LEU A 14 25.80 45.39 -27.64
N ILE A 15 26.75 45.32 -26.70
CA ILE A 15 27.27 44.05 -26.16
C ILE A 15 26.18 43.33 -25.33
N SER A 16 25.33 44.05 -24.59
CA SER A 16 24.21 43.42 -23.87
C SER A 16 23.18 42.85 -24.84
N LEU A 17 22.81 43.57 -25.90
CA LEU A 17 21.88 43.11 -26.93
C LEU A 17 22.40 41.89 -27.71
N GLN A 18 23.71 41.86 -28.06
CA GLN A 18 24.34 40.67 -28.65
C GLN A 18 24.35 39.47 -27.70
N LYS A 19 24.59 39.68 -26.39
CA LYS A 19 24.49 38.62 -25.38
C LYS A 19 23.07 38.08 -25.26
N TYR A 20 22.04 38.95 -25.30
CA TYR A 20 20.63 38.52 -25.30
C TYR A 20 20.28 37.68 -26.54
N SER A 21 20.75 38.07 -27.73
CA SER A 21 20.49 37.32 -28.96
C SER A 21 21.18 35.94 -28.95
N LEU A 22 22.39 35.85 -28.40
CA LEU A 22 23.12 34.60 -28.25
C LEU A 22 22.42 33.68 -27.23
N LEU A 23 21.92 34.25 -26.13
CA LEU A 23 21.15 33.54 -25.10
C LEU A 23 19.85 32.96 -25.67
N LEU A 24 19.11 33.77 -26.45
CA LEU A 24 17.87 33.35 -27.12
C LEU A 24 18.09 32.24 -28.15
N ASN A 25 19.18 32.30 -28.91
CA ASN A 25 19.52 31.24 -29.87
C ASN A 25 19.94 29.94 -29.17
N ARG A 26 20.68 30.03 -28.06
CA ARG A 26 20.99 28.86 -27.21
C ARG A 26 19.74 28.26 -26.59
N LEU A 27 18.80 29.09 -26.12
CA LEU A 27 17.51 28.65 -25.59
C LEU A 27 16.69 27.90 -26.65
N LYS A 28 16.66 28.40 -27.90
CA LYS A 28 16.00 27.72 -29.02
C LYS A 28 16.62 26.36 -29.33
N SER A 29 17.95 26.27 -29.37
CA SER A 29 18.65 25.01 -29.61
C SER A 29 18.38 23.99 -28.49
N ILE A 30 18.36 24.45 -27.24
CA ILE A 30 18.01 23.61 -26.07
C ILE A 30 16.57 23.13 -26.16
N LEU A 31 15.61 24.01 -26.47
CA LEU A 31 14.21 23.64 -26.62
C LEU A 31 14.02 22.59 -27.73
N THR A 32 14.80 22.71 -28.81
CA THR A 32 14.77 21.78 -29.94
C THR A 32 15.34 20.41 -29.56
N ILE A 33 16.45 20.36 -28.81
CA ILE A 33 17.02 19.10 -28.30
C ILE A 33 16.06 18.44 -27.30
N LEU A 34 15.43 19.23 -26.42
CA LEU A 34 14.43 18.73 -25.46
C LEU A 34 13.23 18.11 -26.19
N LEU A 35 12.71 18.79 -27.23
CA LEU A 35 11.63 18.27 -28.09
C LEU A 35 12.04 16.99 -28.83
N ILE A 36 13.28 16.88 -29.29
CA ILE A 36 13.80 15.66 -29.93
C ILE A 36 13.88 14.51 -28.93
N ILE A 37 14.40 14.75 -27.71
CA ILE A 37 14.51 13.74 -26.66
C ILE A 37 13.12 13.24 -26.24
N ILE A 38 12.19 14.16 -25.96
CA ILE A 38 10.78 13.85 -25.64
C ILE A 38 10.14 13.05 -26.79
N GLY A 39 10.38 13.45 -28.04
CA GLY A 39 9.89 12.75 -29.23
C GLY A 39 10.43 11.33 -29.38
N SER A 40 11.72 11.13 -29.11
CA SER A 40 12.37 9.82 -29.22
C SER A 40 11.94 8.82 -28.14
N PHE A 41 11.61 9.27 -26.94
CA PHE A 41 11.05 8.39 -25.89
C PHE A 41 9.57 8.05 -26.13
N GLY A 42 8.79 8.96 -26.73
CA GLY A 42 7.40 8.70 -27.12
C GLY A 42 7.23 7.66 -28.25
N LEU A 43 8.28 7.39 -29.03
CA LEU A 43 8.26 6.42 -30.13
C LEU A 43 8.57 4.97 -29.70
N SER A 44 9.06 4.75 -28.47
CA SER A 44 9.52 3.42 -28.01
C SER A 44 8.58 2.73 -27.01
N SER A 45 7.48 3.33 -26.57
CA SER A 45 6.66 2.81 -25.46
C SER A 45 5.41 2.03 -25.93
N LYS A 46 5.56 1.12 -26.90
CA LYS A 46 4.42 0.33 -27.41
C LYS A 46 4.22 -1.03 -26.75
N GLU A 47 5.00 -1.41 -25.73
CA GLU A 47 4.92 -2.79 -25.21
C GLU A 47 4.96 -3.04 -23.69
N GLU A 48 5.16 -2.04 -22.82
CA GLU A 48 5.02 -2.21 -21.36
C GLU A 48 4.51 -0.92 -20.70
N ALA A 49 3.59 -1.04 -19.74
CA ALA A 49 2.90 0.05 -19.05
C ALA A 49 3.81 0.75 -18.01
N ASN A 50 4.98 1.22 -18.44
CA ASN A 50 5.91 1.91 -17.55
C ASN A 50 5.45 3.36 -17.33
N GLU A 51 5.38 3.79 -16.08
CA GLU A 51 4.97 5.15 -15.75
C GLU A 51 6.10 6.16 -16.03
N HIS A 52 5.74 7.27 -16.67
CA HIS A 52 6.66 8.32 -17.10
C HIS A 52 6.09 9.69 -16.79
N THR A 53 6.93 10.59 -16.30
CA THR A 53 6.53 11.95 -15.94
C THR A 53 7.52 12.97 -16.50
N VAL A 54 7.02 14.06 -17.08
CA VAL A 54 7.82 15.26 -17.36
C VAL A 54 7.56 16.32 -16.30
N TYR A 55 8.58 17.11 -15.96
CA TYR A 55 8.42 18.23 -15.03
C TYR A 55 9.12 19.49 -15.54
N VAL A 56 8.61 20.65 -15.13
CA VAL A 56 9.24 21.96 -15.23
C VAL A 56 9.11 22.68 -13.90
N GLY A 57 10.19 23.29 -13.42
CA GLY A 57 10.21 23.89 -12.09
C GLY A 57 11.12 25.10 -11.98
N THR A 58 10.88 25.87 -10.92
CA THR A 58 11.67 27.04 -10.55
C THR A 58 12.00 26.98 -9.07
N ASN A 59 13.21 27.40 -8.71
CA ASN A 59 13.67 27.44 -7.33
C ASN A 59 14.33 28.77 -7.01
N PHE A 60 14.11 29.26 -5.79
CA PHE A 60 14.86 30.34 -5.19
C PHE A 60 16.00 29.74 -4.35
N GLY A 61 17.24 30.02 -4.73
CA GLY A 61 18.45 29.49 -4.12
C GLY A 61 19.12 30.48 -3.17
N LEU A 62 19.55 29.97 -2.03
CA LEU A 62 20.53 30.60 -1.13
C LEU A 62 21.88 29.98 -1.45
N ASN A 63 22.77 30.75 -2.06
CA ASN A 63 24.08 30.29 -2.47
C ASN A 63 25.11 30.53 -1.36
N LEU A 64 25.85 29.49 -1.00
CA LEU A 64 26.86 29.44 0.04
C LEU A 64 28.19 29.04 -0.59
N TYR A 65 29.20 29.89 -0.45
CA TYR A 65 30.50 29.67 -1.09
C TYR A 65 31.58 29.43 -0.06
N GLY A 66 32.36 28.37 -0.27
CA GLY A 66 33.73 28.28 0.24
C GLY A 66 34.68 28.82 -0.83
N SER A 67 35.63 29.65 -0.41
CA SER A 67 36.69 30.21 -1.26
C SER A 67 37.98 30.33 -0.46
N ASP A 68 39.09 30.53 -1.16
CA ASP A 68 40.35 30.95 -0.53
C ASP A 68 41.15 31.74 -1.58
N PHE A 69 40.94 33.05 -1.62
CA PHE A 69 41.66 33.93 -2.55
C PHE A 69 41.91 35.31 -1.95
N LYS A 70 43.02 35.93 -2.33
CA LYS A 70 43.43 37.25 -1.84
C LYS A 70 43.51 38.31 -2.95
N ASN A 71 44.00 37.93 -4.13
CA ASN A 71 44.15 38.82 -5.27
C ASN A 71 43.45 38.23 -6.49
N LEU A 72 42.87 39.10 -7.34
CA LEU A 72 42.23 38.71 -8.59
C LEU A 72 42.82 39.50 -9.76
N GLY A 73 43.42 38.79 -10.71
CA GLY A 73 44.20 39.41 -11.78
C GLY A 73 45.33 40.30 -11.24
N ASN A 74 45.40 41.56 -11.69
CA ASN A 74 46.41 42.53 -11.27
C ASN A 74 46.02 43.37 -10.04
N ALA A 75 44.87 43.11 -9.41
CA ALA A 75 44.40 43.84 -8.24
C ALA A 75 45.06 43.29 -6.97
N ASN A 76 46.10 43.97 -6.49
CA ASN A 76 46.73 43.68 -5.21
C ASN A 76 45.91 44.30 -4.07
N THR A 77 45.52 43.49 -3.09
CA THR A 77 44.87 43.98 -1.86
C THR A 77 45.71 43.70 -0.61
N CYS A 78 45.53 44.56 0.40
CA CYS A 78 46.15 44.39 1.71
C CYS A 78 45.39 43.38 2.61
N CYS A 79 44.23 42.88 2.15
CA CYS A 79 43.32 42.00 2.90
C CYS A 79 43.93 40.67 3.33
N PRO A 80 43.50 40.07 4.45
CA PRO A 80 43.83 38.68 4.80
C PRO A 80 43.29 37.63 3.81
N GLY A 81 42.32 37.98 2.95
CA GLY A 81 41.73 37.11 1.92
C GLY A 81 40.26 36.77 2.15
N PHE A 82 39.57 36.35 1.09
CA PHE A 82 38.15 35.98 1.09
C PHE A 82 37.96 34.48 1.27
N THR A 83 37.27 34.08 2.35
CA THR A 83 37.08 32.67 2.72
C THR A 83 35.65 32.16 2.53
N SER A 84 34.66 33.05 2.58
CA SER A 84 33.25 32.68 2.41
C SER A 84 32.44 33.80 1.77
N GLY A 85 31.42 33.41 1.00
CA GLY A 85 30.54 34.33 0.29
C GLY A 85 29.09 33.87 0.33
N PHE A 86 28.18 34.81 0.09
CA PHE A 86 26.75 34.56 0.10
C PHE A 86 26.04 35.30 -1.03
N SER A 87 25.02 34.67 -1.62
CA SER A 87 24.09 35.36 -2.50
C SER A 87 22.75 34.64 -2.57
N THR A 88 21.83 35.21 -3.34
CA THR A 88 20.60 34.56 -3.73
C THR A 88 20.47 34.55 -5.25
N GLY A 89 19.70 33.59 -5.77
CA GLY A 89 19.51 33.41 -7.21
C GLY A 89 18.24 32.66 -7.54
N LEU A 90 17.79 32.80 -8.80
CA LEU A 90 16.71 32.00 -9.36
C LEU A 90 17.28 30.91 -10.25
N ASN A 91 16.75 29.70 -10.09
CA ASN A 91 17.13 28.49 -10.79
C ASN A 91 15.92 27.93 -11.52
N PHE A 92 16.13 27.36 -12.70
CA PHE A 92 15.08 26.77 -13.53
C PHE A 92 15.47 25.36 -13.94
N GLY A 93 14.51 24.44 -13.97
CA GLY A 93 14.78 23.06 -14.35
C GLY A 93 13.64 22.46 -15.16
N ALA A 94 13.98 21.56 -16.07
CA ALA A 94 13.04 20.70 -16.75
C ALA A 94 13.60 19.28 -16.78
N GLY A 95 12.75 18.26 -16.69
CA GLY A 95 13.25 16.90 -16.70
C GLY A 95 12.20 15.84 -16.94
N TYR A 96 12.68 14.61 -16.92
CA TYR A 96 11.95 13.40 -17.20
C TYR A 96 12.23 12.37 -16.09
N ASN A 97 11.17 11.78 -15.58
CA ASN A 97 11.21 10.71 -14.59
C ASN A 97 10.69 9.42 -15.21
N TYR A 98 11.39 8.33 -14.95
CA TYR A 98 11.10 7.00 -15.47
C TYR A 98 11.03 6.01 -14.32
N LEU A 99 9.92 5.27 -14.19
CA LEU A 99 9.80 4.20 -13.20
C LEU A 99 10.57 2.94 -13.64
N VAL A 100 11.51 2.48 -12.83
CA VAL A 100 12.25 1.22 -13.01
C VAL A 100 11.78 0.20 -11.97
N GLY A 101 11.23 -0.91 -12.43
CA GLY A 101 10.61 -1.91 -11.56
C GLY A 101 9.28 -1.38 -11.00
N GLU A 102 9.01 -1.62 -9.72
CA GLU A 102 7.73 -1.27 -9.09
C GLU A 102 7.79 -0.02 -8.19
N THR A 103 8.98 0.41 -7.75
CA THR A 103 9.11 1.40 -6.65
C THR A 103 10.18 2.48 -6.85
N THR A 104 11.12 2.30 -7.77
CA THR A 104 12.28 3.20 -7.91
C THR A 104 12.16 4.03 -9.17
N TRP A 105 12.13 5.36 -9.03
CA TRP A 105 12.11 6.27 -10.17
C TRP A 105 13.52 6.76 -10.46
N ILE A 106 13.88 6.86 -11.73
CA ILE A 106 15.11 7.50 -12.20
C ILE A 106 14.74 8.84 -12.82
N PHE A 107 15.48 9.91 -12.50
CA PHE A 107 15.27 11.22 -13.10
C PHE A 107 16.45 11.63 -13.98
N LEU A 108 16.14 12.27 -15.10
CA LEU A 108 17.06 13.01 -15.95
C LEU A 108 16.56 14.45 -16.09
N GLY A 109 17.35 15.41 -15.65
CA GLY A 109 17.03 16.83 -15.66
C GLY A 109 18.03 17.65 -16.46
N LEU A 110 17.54 18.72 -17.08
CA LEU A 110 18.32 19.83 -17.60
C LEU A 110 17.98 21.06 -16.77
N ASP A 111 19.00 21.71 -16.22
CA ASP A 111 18.81 22.79 -15.26
C ASP A 111 19.73 23.99 -15.55
N TYR A 112 19.22 25.18 -15.24
CA TYR A 112 19.97 26.42 -15.17
C TYR A 112 20.09 26.84 -13.71
N THR A 113 21.32 27.03 -13.25
CA THR A 113 21.63 27.44 -11.88
C THR A 113 22.33 28.79 -11.88
N ASN A 114 21.79 29.77 -11.14
CA ASN A 114 22.46 31.03 -10.84
C ASN A 114 23.38 30.85 -9.64
N MET A 115 24.67 31.12 -9.87
CA MET A 115 25.77 30.92 -8.94
C MET A 115 26.53 32.23 -8.69
N LYS A 116 25.82 33.37 -8.73
CA LYS A 116 26.35 34.67 -8.31
C LYS A 116 26.96 34.55 -6.91
N SER A 117 28.03 35.27 -6.59
CA SER A 117 28.55 35.35 -5.22
C SER A 117 28.86 36.78 -4.82
N ASN A 118 28.61 37.10 -3.55
CA ASN A 118 29.09 38.34 -2.94
C ASN A 118 30.02 37.98 -1.78
N PHE A 119 31.25 38.45 -1.86
CA PHE A 119 32.23 38.41 -0.78
C PHE A 119 32.37 39.82 -0.24
N ILE A 120 32.22 39.99 1.07
CA ILE A 120 32.30 41.30 1.74
C ILE A 120 33.13 41.12 3.01
N ILE A 121 34.18 41.91 3.15
CA ILE A 121 35.03 41.96 4.34
C ILE A 121 35.17 43.43 4.75
N ASN A 122 35.01 43.69 6.05
CA ASN A 122 35.28 45.00 6.63
C ASN A 122 36.56 44.92 7.45
N GLU A 123 37.55 45.71 7.07
CA GLU A 123 38.82 45.84 7.78
C GLU A 123 38.85 47.12 8.59
N SER A 124 39.48 47.05 9.76
CA SER A 124 39.76 48.22 10.59
C SER A 124 41.26 48.48 10.58
N GLU A 125 41.68 49.62 10.05
CA GLU A 125 43.09 50.03 10.00
C GLU A 125 43.29 51.35 10.74
N GLN A 126 44.45 51.51 11.40
CA GLN A 126 44.83 52.82 11.96
C GLN A 126 45.42 53.69 10.86
N ILE A 127 44.68 54.74 10.49
CA ILE A 127 45.11 55.70 9.48
C ILE A 127 45.58 57.00 10.12
N ASN A 128 46.46 57.73 9.43
CA ASN A 128 46.93 59.03 9.88
C ASN A 128 46.22 60.12 9.08
N LEU A 129 45.27 60.82 9.71
CA LEU A 129 44.62 61.99 9.13
C LEU A 129 45.48 63.23 9.43
N LEU A 130 45.96 63.89 8.37
CA LEU A 130 46.66 65.18 8.45
C LEU A 130 47.99 65.17 9.23
N GLY A 131 48.59 64.00 9.46
CA GLY A 131 49.97 63.87 9.91
C GLY A 131 50.20 63.90 11.42
N THR A 132 49.16 64.01 12.27
CA THR A 132 49.34 64.06 13.74
C THR A 132 48.39 63.18 14.57
N ASN A 133 47.25 62.72 14.05
CA ASN A 133 46.30 61.88 14.80
C ASN A 133 46.06 60.54 14.10
N LYS A 134 46.15 59.45 14.87
CA LYS A 134 45.72 58.11 14.43
C LYS A 134 44.24 57.94 14.71
N GLU A 135 43.45 57.64 13.68
CA GLU A 135 42.04 57.27 13.81
C GLU A 135 41.81 55.90 13.17
N ASP A 136 40.79 55.20 13.66
CA ASP A 136 40.38 53.91 13.10
C ASP A 136 39.54 54.15 11.83
N ALA A 137 40.07 53.70 10.69
CA ALA A 137 39.33 53.65 9.44
C ALA A 137 38.66 52.29 9.26
N THR A 138 37.43 52.31 8.76
CA THR A 138 36.76 51.09 8.30
C THR A 138 36.75 51.05 6.78
N ILE A 139 37.35 50.02 6.21
CA ILE A 139 37.46 49.81 4.76
C ILE A 139 36.63 48.58 4.40
N GLU A 140 35.63 48.74 3.53
CA GLU A 140 34.89 47.63 2.94
C GLU A 140 35.62 47.15 1.69
N GLN A 141 35.94 45.87 1.65
CA GLN A 141 36.39 45.18 0.46
C GLN A 141 35.30 44.23 -0.01
N LYS A 142 34.92 44.38 -1.27
CA LYS A 142 33.80 43.66 -1.85
C LYS A 142 34.15 43.08 -3.20
N VAL A 143 33.88 41.79 -3.36
CA VAL A 143 33.98 41.09 -4.65
C VAL A 143 32.60 40.53 -4.99
N VAL A 144 32.04 41.02 -6.08
CA VAL A 144 30.80 40.47 -6.66
C VAL A 144 31.18 39.67 -7.88
N SER A 145 30.82 38.39 -7.90
CA SER A 145 31.00 37.54 -9.07
C SER A 145 29.66 37.13 -9.66
N GLU A 146 29.56 37.15 -10.98
CA GLU A 146 28.41 36.68 -11.74
C GLU A 146 28.81 35.37 -12.44
N LEU A 147 28.18 34.28 -12.01
CA LEU A 147 28.37 32.94 -12.53
C LEU A 147 27.01 32.27 -12.67
N SER A 148 26.83 31.50 -13.74
CA SER A 148 25.68 30.63 -13.91
C SER A 148 26.12 29.37 -14.65
N SER A 149 25.37 28.28 -14.52
CA SER A 149 25.67 27.07 -15.27
C SER A 149 24.40 26.44 -15.84
N ILE A 150 24.53 25.88 -17.04
CA ILE A 150 23.56 24.93 -17.58
C ILE A 150 24.10 23.54 -17.27
N GLY A 151 23.30 22.68 -16.65
CA GLY A 151 23.73 21.37 -16.22
C GLY A 151 22.75 20.27 -16.56
N ILE A 152 23.27 19.05 -16.60
CA ILE A 152 22.49 17.81 -16.67
C ILE A 152 22.56 17.15 -15.30
N SER A 153 21.41 16.75 -14.79
CA SER A 153 21.25 16.09 -13.50
C SER A 153 20.67 14.69 -13.70
N LEU A 154 21.25 13.68 -13.05
CA LEU A 154 20.78 12.29 -13.11
C LEU A 154 20.75 11.70 -11.70
N GLY A 155 19.72 10.94 -11.36
CA GLY A 155 19.65 10.27 -10.07
C GLY A 155 18.40 9.42 -9.88
N ALA A 156 18.12 9.10 -8.63
CA ALA A 156 16.97 8.30 -8.23
C ALA A 156 16.02 9.11 -7.34
N ILE A 157 14.74 8.77 -7.40
CA ILE A 157 13.67 9.26 -6.54
C ILE A 157 13.06 8.06 -5.81
N PHE A 158 12.89 8.22 -4.50
CA PHE A 158 12.31 7.25 -3.58
C PHE A 158 11.08 7.88 -2.92
N GLU A 159 9.97 7.16 -2.91
CA GLU A 159 8.80 7.54 -2.12
C GLU A 159 9.05 7.13 -0.66
N LEU A 160 9.14 8.12 0.24
CA LEU A 160 9.35 7.84 1.67
C LEU A 160 8.04 7.44 2.36
N PHE A 161 6.94 8.08 1.96
CA PHE A 161 5.55 7.82 2.39
C PHE A 161 4.60 8.54 1.41
N GLU A 162 3.29 8.34 1.53
CA GLU A 162 2.32 8.77 0.51
C GLU A 162 2.51 10.24 0.09
N SER A 163 2.81 10.44 -1.19
CA SER A 163 3.03 11.75 -1.83
C SER A 163 4.27 12.53 -1.35
N PHE A 164 5.18 11.93 -0.58
CA PHE A 164 6.44 12.57 -0.17
C PHE A 164 7.65 11.85 -0.77
N ASP A 165 8.37 12.57 -1.62
CA ASP A 165 9.47 12.03 -2.41
C ASP A 165 10.81 12.57 -1.89
N ALA A 166 11.80 11.68 -1.81
CA ALA A 166 13.20 12.03 -1.61
C ALA A 166 13.99 11.67 -2.87
N SER A 167 14.81 12.59 -3.37
CA SER A 167 15.67 12.36 -4.53
C SER A 167 17.13 12.57 -4.18
N PHE A 168 17.99 11.76 -4.77
CA PHE A 168 19.43 11.90 -4.69
C PHE A 168 20.04 11.69 -6.07
N GLY A 169 20.95 12.57 -6.48
CA GLY A 169 21.58 12.50 -7.79
C GLY A 169 22.87 13.28 -7.91
N TYR A 170 23.39 13.26 -9.11
CA TYR A 170 24.62 13.90 -9.52
C TYR A 170 24.35 14.89 -10.65
N ARG A 171 25.01 16.03 -10.59
CA ARG A 171 24.90 17.08 -11.59
C ARG A 171 26.25 17.39 -12.22
N LEU A 172 26.23 17.51 -13.55
CA LEU A 172 27.33 17.98 -14.37
C LEU A 172 26.96 19.32 -15.00
N GLY A 173 27.57 20.41 -14.54
CA GLY A 173 27.30 21.78 -14.96
C GLY A 173 28.39 22.36 -15.86
N LEU A 174 27.98 23.02 -16.94
CA LEU A 174 28.82 23.85 -17.79
C LEU A 174 28.62 25.33 -17.41
N PRO A 175 29.54 25.93 -16.64
CA PRO A 175 29.43 27.33 -16.29
C PRO A 175 29.64 28.25 -17.50
N ASN A 176 29.01 29.42 -17.47
CA ASN A 176 29.36 30.54 -18.33
C ASN A 176 30.66 31.20 -17.87
N ASP A 177 31.12 32.24 -18.58
CA ASP A 177 32.28 33.04 -18.14
C ASP A 177 32.02 33.68 -16.77
N LEU A 178 33.00 33.57 -15.85
CA LEU A 178 32.93 34.15 -14.50
C LEU A 178 33.38 35.60 -14.60
N SER A 179 32.44 36.53 -14.57
CA SER A 179 32.79 37.95 -14.47
C SER A 179 32.79 38.39 -13.02
N TYR A 180 33.78 39.17 -12.62
CA TYR A 180 33.86 39.74 -11.27
C TYR A 180 33.99 41.26 -11.33
N ARG A 181 33.55 41.91 -10.25
CA ARG A 181 33.86 43.30 -9.93
C ARG A 181 34.35 43.37 -8.50
N GLN A 182 35.55 43.88 -8.32
CA GLN A 182 36.20 44.07 -7.04
C GLN A 182 36.27 45.56 -6.71
N THR A 183 35.70 45.92 -5.56
CA THR A 183 35.69 47.30 -5.06
C THR A 183 36.28 47.39 -3.67
N GLU A 184 36.98 48.48 -3.41
CA GLU A 184 37.49 48.82 -2.09
C GLU A 184 37.07 50.25 -1.73
N ILE A 185 36.30 50.38 -0.65
CA ILE A 185 35.60 51.62 -0.28
C ILE A 185 35.90 51.96 1.18
N LEU A 186 36.33 53.19 1.42
CA LEU A 186 36.44 53.75 2.76
C LEU A 186 35.03 54.07 3.29
N LEU A 187 34.58 53.38 4.33
CA LEU A 187 33.29 53.62 4.99
C LEU A 187 33.41 54.69 6.08
N ALA A 188 34.49 54.66 6.86
CA ALA A 188 34.77 55.62 7.92
C ALA A 188 36.27 55.98 7.96
N PRO A 189 36.64 57.21 8.31
CA PRO A 189 35.76 58.34 8.61
C PRO A 189 35.10 58.94 7.34
N SER A 190 34.02 59.70 7.52
CA SER A 190 33.17 60.20 6.41
C SER A 190 33.83 61.28 5.55
N ASP A 191 34.86 61.94 6.06
CA ASP A 191 35.64 63.00 5.42
C ASP A 191 37.00 62.52 4.88
N GLY A 192 37.37 61.26 5.12
CA GLY A 192 38.59 60.66 4.59
C GLY A 192 38.51 60.30 3.10
N VAL A 193 39.68 60.28 2.44
CA VAL A 193 39.92 59.75 1.09
C VAL A 193 41.24 58.97 1.07
N PHE A 194 41.39 58.02 0.15
CA PHE A 194 42.67 57.35 -0.06
C PHE A 194 43.68 58.30 -0.70
N GLN A 195 44.92 58.32 -0.21
CA GLN A 195 45.95 59.25 -0.66
C GLN A 195 46.30 59.03 -2.14
N GLU A 196 46.29 57.78 -2.61
CA GLU A 196 46.67 57.40 -3.96
C GLU A 196 45.59 57.71 -5.00
N SER A 197 44.31 57.52 -4.63
CA SER A 197 43.18 57.73 -5.56
C SER A 197 42.51 59.10 -5.42
N GLY A 198 42.75 59.82 -4.32
CA GLY A 198 42.04 61.07 -3.98
C GLY A 198 40.53 60.89 -3.79
N SER A 199 40.06 59.64 -3.69
CA SER A 199 38.66 59.25 -3.65
C SER A 199 38.40 58.34 -2.46
N ARG A 200 37.12 58.15 -2.12
CA ARG A 200 36.69 57.14 -1.14
C ARG A 200 36.76 55.71 -1.69
N THR A 201 37.05 55.55 -2.99
CA THR A 201 37.27 54.26 -3.63
C THR A 201 38.74 54.15 -4.04
N ARG A 202 39.42 53.11 -3.56
CA ARG A 202 40.83 52.83 -3.91
C ARG A 202 40.94 51.91 -5.11
N THR A 203 40.07 50.90 -5.19
CA THR A 203 40.04 49.88 -6.23
C THR A 203 38.62 49.74 -6.78
N ASP A 204 38.47 49.73 -8.11
CA ASP A 204 37.23 49.35 -8.81
C ASP A 204 37.64 48.67 -10.13
N VAL A 205 37.86 47.36 -10.06
CA VAL A 205 38.37 46.56 -11.17
C VAL A 205 37.35 45.52 -11.53
N SER A 206 37.13 45.31 -12.82
CA SER A 206 36.29 44.23 -13.33
C SER A 206 37.10 43.35 -14.28
N GLY A 207 36.81 42.07 -14.28
CA GLY A 207 37.51 41.10 -15.11
C GLY A 207 36.65 39.88 -15.42
N VAL A 208 37.21 39.00 -16.24
CA VAL A 208 36.61 37.71 -16.58
C VAL A 208 37.66 36.63 -16.31
N LEU A 209 37.26 35.59 -15.60
CA LEU A 209 38.09 34.46 -15.25
C LEU A 209 37.63 33.21 -16.00
N ALA A 210 38.59 32.33 -16.32
CA ALA A 210 38.30 31.04 -16.91
C ALA A 210 37.64 30.11 -15.89
N ASN A 211 36.68 29.29 -16.32
CA ASN A 211 36.00 28.34 -15.45
C ASN A 211 36.21 26.90 -15.88
N SER A 212 36.11 26.03 -14.90
CA SER A 212 36.12 24.58 -15.04
C SER A 212 34.70 24.02 -14.98
N ILE A 213 34.52 22.80 -15.49
CA ILE A 213 33.25 22.07 -15.37
C ILE A 213 32.89 21.93 -13.88
N TYR A 214 31.62 22.16 -13.54
CA TYR A 214 31.13 22.10 -12.17
C TYR A 214 30.47 20.75 -11.90
N HIS A 215 30.90 20.09 -10.84
CA HIS A 215 30.39 18.80 -10.40
C HIS A 215 29.71 18.96 -9.05
N SER A 216 28.53 18.37 -8.87
CA SER A 216 27.85 18.47 -7.60
C SER A 216 26.90 17.31 -7.28
N LEU A 217 26.67 17.09 -5.99
CA LEU A 217 25.62 16.20 -5.51
C LEU A 217 24.35 17.00 -5.26
N VAL A 218 23.22 16.44 -5.69
CA VAL A 218 21.90 17.06 -5.54
C VAL A 218 21.02 16.17 -4.68
N GLY A 219 20.50 16.73 -3.59
CA GLY A 219 19.47 16.10 -2.75
C GLY A 219 18.18 16.92 -2.83
N LYS A 220 17.02 16.27 -2.82
CA LYS A 220 15.72 16.95 -2.90
C LYS A 220 14.67 16.25 -2.06
N PHE A 221 13.84 17.02 -1.38
CA PHE A 221 12.61 16.55 -0.75
C PHE A 221 11.44 17.31 -1.37
N ALA A 222 10.42 16.58 -1.82
CA ALA A 222 9.26 17.16 -2.52
C ALA A 222 7.96 16.54 -2.03
N TYR A 223 6.88 17.34 -2.03
CA TYR A 223 5.54 16.86 -1.71
C TYR A 223 4.62 16.96 -2.93
N ARG A 224 4.05 15.85 -3.39
CA ARG A 224 3.17 15.76 -4.56
C ARG A 224 1.76 16.26 -4.26
N LEU A 225 1.42 17.42 -4.82
CA LEU A 225 0.09 18.03 -4.79
C LEU A 225 -0.62 17.83 -6.13
N TYR A 226 -1.44 16.78 -6.25
CA TYR A 226 -2.21 16.53 -7.48
C TYR A 226 -3.19 17.67 -7.78
N THR A 227 -3.04 18.28 -8.96
CA THR A 227 -3.87 19.40 -9.41
C THR A 227 -4.99 18.97 -10.36
N SER A 228 -4.87 17.77 -10.95
CA SER A 228 -5.92 17.16 -11.77
C SER A 228 -6.61 16.00 -11.04
N LYS A 229 -7.93 15.84 -11.25
CA LYS A 229 -8.71 14.71 -10.70
C LYS A 229 -8.19 13.34 -11.14
N ASN A 230 -7.68 13.23 -12.35
CA ASN A 230 -7.12 12.00 -12.91
C ASN A 230 -5.64 11.76 -12.53
N LYS A 231 -5.09 12.54 -11.59
CA LYS A 231 -3.68 12.47 -11.15
C LYS A 231 -2.63 12.59 -12.28
N THR A 232 -3.01 13.12 -13.43
CA THR A 232 -2.08 13.37 -14.55
C THR A 232 -1.20 14.58 -14.30
N THR A 233 -1.68 15.61 -13.62
CA THR A 233 -0.88 16.78 -13.24
C THR A 233 -0.75 16.92 -11.74
N TYR A 234 0.44 17.33 -11.29
CA TYR A 234 0.71 17.65 -9.90
C TYR A 234 1.76 18.75 -9.75
N LEU A 235 1.72 19.45 -8.63
CA LEU A 235 2.74 20.40 -8.19
C LEU A 235 3.63 19.75 -7.13
N ASN A 236 4.92 20.05 -7.16
CA ASN A 236 5.94 19.54 -6.25
C ASN A 236 6.64 20.72 -5.55
N PRO A 237 6.02 21.35 -4.53
CA PRO A 237 6.78 22.16 -3.59
C PRO A 237 7.94 21.34 -3.02
N ASN A 238 9.14 21.91 -3.04
CA ASN A 238 10.36 21.18 -2.74
C ASN A 238 11.43 22.03 -2.08
N ILE A 239 12.29 21.34 -1.31
CA ILE A 239 13.54 21.86 -0.79
C ILE A 239 14.66 21.01 -1.39
N SER A 240 15.65 21.64 -2.00
CA SER A 240 16.80 20.93 -2.58
C SER A 240 18.14 21.49 -2.16
N PHE A 241 19.14 20.63 -2.10
CA PHE A 241 20.49 20.92 -1.66
C PHE A 241 21.43 20.59 -2.81
N ASN A 242 22.36 21.52 -3.07
CA ASN A 242 23.41 21.33 -4.05
C ASN A 242 24.77 21.43 -3.35
N ILE A 243 25.53 20.34 -3.35
CA ILE A 243 26.84 20.26 -2.69
C ILE A 243 27.92 20.18 -3.77
N GLY A 244 28.70 21.25 -3.91
CA GLY A 244 29.80 21.33 -4.87
C GLY A 244 30.92 20.37 -4.51
N LEU A 245 31.38 19.59 -5.50
CA LEU A 245 32.45 18.61 -5.34
C LEU A 245 33.83 19.13 -5.79
N ASN A 246 33.85 20.25 -6.53
CA ASN A 246 35.07 20.87 -7.02
C ASN A 246 34.97 22.39 -7.05
N SER A 247 36.13 23.03 -7.10
CA SER A 247 36.23 24.44 -7.43
C SER A 247 35.90 24.68 -8.91
N THR A 248 35.09 25.70 -9.15
CA THR A 248 34.68 26.16 -10.49
C THR A 248 35.70 27.09 -11.15
N ASN A 249 36.66 27.62 -10.38
CA ASN A 249 37.71 28.52 -10.86
C ASN A 249 38.98 28.38 -10.01
N GLU A 250 40.16 28.39 -10.64
CA GLU A 250 41.44 28.22 -9.94
C GLU A 250 41.86 29.46 -9.13
N GLU A 251 41.59 30.66 -9.62
CA GLU A 251 42.03 31.92 -8.98
C GLU A 251 41.23 32.26 -7.71
N MET A 252 39.90 32.07 -7.76
CA MET A 252 38.98 32.31 -6.63
C MET A 252 38.82 31.09 -5.73
N ASN A 253 39.22 29.90 -6.19
CA ASN A 253 38.93 28.62 -5.54
C ASN A 253 37.44 28.47 -5.16
N LEU A 254 36.55 28.92 -6.05
CA LEU A 254 35.12 29.08 -5.77
C LEU A 254 34.42 27.72 -5.80
N THR A 255 33.93 27.25 -4.64
CA THR A 255 33.12 26.03 -4.51
C THR A 255 31.66 26.37 -4.15
N PRO A 256 30.75 26.38 -5.14
CA PRO A 256 29.36 26.77 -4.95
C PRO A 256 28.57 25.65 -4.28
N ASN A 257 27.85 25.99 -3.22
CA ASN A 257 26.83 25.16 -2.58
C ASN A 257 25.52 25.95 -2.54
N SER A 258 24.37 25.28 -2.50
CA SER A 258 23.10 25.99 -2.32
C SER A 258 22.04 25.19 -1.58
N ILE A 259 21.16 25.94 -0.91
CA ILE A 259 19.87 25.45 -0.42
C ILE A 259 18.80 26.16 -1.24
N ASN A 260 17.90 25.40 -1.84
CA ASN A 260 16.91 25.91 -2.77
C ASN A 260 15.50 25.57 -2.30
N PHE A 261 14.58 26.52 -2.48
CA PHE A 261 13.16 26.36 -2.19
C PHE A 261 12.40 26.62 -3.47
N GLY A 262 11.56 25.68 -3.90
CA GLY A 262 10.86 25.87 -5.16
C GLY A 262 9.66 24.98 -5.36
N VAL A 263 9.17 24.99 -6.58
CA VAL A 263 7.99 24.24 -7.01
C VAL A 263 8.22 23.74 -8.42
N ASP A 264 7.93 22.46 -8.65
CA ASP A 264 7.81 21.91 -10.00
C ASP A 264 6.36 21.67 -10.35
N TRP A 265 6.00 21.89 -11.61
CA TRP A 265 4.80 21.34 -12.20
C TRP A 265 5.17 20.09 -13.00
N ALA A 266 4.42 19.01 -12.82
CA ALA A 266 4.70 17.72 -13.43
C ALA A 266 3.46 17.15 -14.13
N TYR A 267 3.69 16.42 -15.22
CA TYR A 267 2.68 15.72 -16.01
C TYR A 267 3.06 14.25 -16.18
N ASN A 268 2.21 13.35 -15.69
CA ASN A 268 2.33 11.89 -15.80
C ASN A 268 1.51 11.38 -17.00
N PHE A 269 2.18 10.71 -17.93
CA PHE A 269 1.60 10.20 -19.17
C PHE A 269 0.77 8.92 -18.99
N ALA A 270 0.95 8.16 -17.91
CA ALA A 270 0.21 6.93 -17.67
C ALA A 270 -1.30 7.17 -17.45
N GLY A 271 -1.68 8.35 -16.96
CA GLY A 271 -3.10 8.73 -16.78
C GLY A 271 -3.80 9.24 -18.05
N ALA A 272 -3.07 9.46 -19.15
CA ALA A 272 -3.63 9.94 -20.42
C ALA A 272 -4.18 8.80 -21.31
N SER A 273 -3.56 7.62 -21.26
CA SER A 273 -3.91 6.45 -22.09
C SER A 273 -5.24 5.78 -21.70
N ALA A 274 -5.69 5.94 -20.45
CA ALA A 274 -6.88 5.23 -19.95
C ALA A 274 -8.23 5.81 -20.38
N ASN A 275 -8.28 6.99 -21.02
CA ASN A 275 -9.53 7.74 -21.22
C ASN A 275 -9.94 8.02 -22.68
N GLU A 276 -9.18 7.62 -23.69
CA GLU A 276 -9.58 7.88 -25.09
C GLU A 276 -10.66 6.93 -25.64
N VAL A 277 -11.09 5.91 -24.89
CA VAL A 277 -12.20 5.02 -25.32
C VAL A 277 -13.56 5.45 -24.76
N ALA A 278 -13.63 6.43 -23.85
CA ALA A 278 -14.86 6.70 -23.07
C ALA A 278 -15.51 8.08 -23.27
N LEU A 279 -15.04 8.91 -24.22
CA LEU A 279 -15.55 10.27 -24.43
C LEU A 279 -16.16 10.47 -25.81
N GLU A 280 -17.21 9.73 -26.12
CA GLU A 280 -18.31 10.28 -26.92
C GLU A 280 -19.65 10.02 -26.21
N LYS A 281 -20.40 11.12 -26.01
CA LYS A 281 -21.71 11.25 -25.36
C LYS A 281 -21.71 11.33 -23.83
N ASN A 282 -21.59 12.56 -23.33
CA ASN A 282 -22.78 13.21 -22.76
C ASN A 282 -22.58 14.73 -22.65
N ILE A 283 -23.50 15.46 -23.27
CA ILE A 283 -23.67 16.90 -23.14
C ILE A 283 -24.61 17.11 -21.95
N GLU A 284 -24.17 17.83 -20.92
CA GLU A 284 -25.06 18.46 -19.94
C GLU A 284 -24.31 19.54 -19.13
N PRO A 285 -25.02 20.46 -18.44
CA PRO A 285 -25.33 21.78 -18.94
C PRO A 285 -24.51 22.89 -18.26
N LYS A 286 -24.48 24.05 -18.92
CA LYS A 286 -23.83 25.29 -18.49
C LYS A 286 -24.50 25.83 -17.21
N LEU A 287 -23.79 25.80 -16.08
CA LEU A 287 -24.15 26.53 -14.86
C LEU A 287 -23.30 27.80 -14.74
N LEU A 288 -23.98 28.88 -14.38
CA LEU A 288 -23.52 30.26 -14.34
C LEU A 288 -22.34 30.46 -13.37
N GLU A 289 -21.32 31.20 -13.82
CA GLU A 289 -20.23 31.71 -13.00
C GLU A 289 -20.76 32.71 -11.97
N ILE A 290 -20.50 32.43 -10.69
CA ILE A 290 -20.54 33.43 -9.62
C ILE A 290 -19.14 34.02 -9.54
N VAL A 291 -19.02 35.31 -9.86
CA VAL A 291 -17.82 36.10 -9.62
C VAL A 291 -17.67 36.28 -8.09
N ILE A 292 -16.60 35.75 -7.52
CA ILE A 292 -16.15 36.10 -6.18
C ILE A 292 -14.91 36.97 -6.34
N ASP A 293 -14.97 38.14 -5.70
CA ASP A 293 -13.96 39.20 -5.71
C ASP A 293 -12.79 38.81 -4.79
N ASP A 294 -11.60 38.62 -5.37
CA ASP A 294 -10.39 38.15 -4.70
C ASP A 294 -9.60 39.30 -4.02
N THR A 295 -10.22 39.98 -3.06
CA THR A 295 -9.50 40.96 -2.24
C THR A 295 -9.77 40.83 -0.75
N VAL A 296 -9.33 39.75 -0.10
CA VAL A 296 -8.84 39.79 1.30
C VAL A 296 -7.88 38.62 1.56
N THR A 297 -6.57 38.84 1.43
CA THR A 297 -5.57 38.03 2.15
C THR A 297 -5.14 38.79 3.40
N THR A 298 -5.72 38.40 4.54
CA THR A 298 -5.19 38.72 5.87
C THR A 298 -5.02 37.44 6.66
N ASN A 299 -3.80 37.24 7.15
CA ASN A 299 -3.37 36.31 8.19
C ASN A 299 -4.52 35.74 9.05
N LEU A 300 -4.82 34.45 8.89
CA LEU A 300 -5.59 33.69 9.87
C LEU A 300 -4.63 32.77 10.63
N ALA A 301 -4.19 33.24 11.80
CA ALA A 301 -3.91 32.32 12.88
C ALA A 301 -5.23 31.59 13.17
N VAL A 302 -5.27 30.27 12.98
CA VAL A 302 -6.46 29.47 13.28
C VAL A 302 -6.62 29.44 14.80
N ASN A 303 -7.46 30.33 15.32
CA ASN A 303 -7.90 30.30 16.71
C ASN A 303 -8.79 29.06 16.89
N LYS A 304 -8.22 27.98 17.42
CA LYS A 304 -8.98 26.78 17.79
C LYS A 304 -10.02 27.15 18.85
N THR A 305 -11.15 26.45 18.86
CA THR A 305 -12.29 26.78 19.74
C THR A 305 -12.20 26.13 21.12
N ASP A 306 -12.77 26.78 22.13
CA ASP A 306 -12.83 26.20 23.48
C ASP A 306 -13.88 25.09 23.60
N THR A 307 -14.91 25.09 22.74
CA THR A 307 -15.81 23.95 22.54
C THR A 307 -15.22 23.01 21.50
N PRO A 308 -15.19 21.69 21.73
CA PRO A 308 -14.64 20.77 20.75
C PRO A 308 -15.54 20.64 19.53
N LYS A 309 -14.98 20.86 18.33
CA LYS A 309 -15.65 20.56 17.05
C LYS A 309 -14.95 19.40 16.37
N VAL A 310 -15.73 18.40 15.97
CA VAL A 310 -15.22 17.20 15.29
C VAL A 310 -15.76 17.13 13.87
N ILE A 311 -14.90 16.76 12.93
CA ILE A 311 -15.29 16.41 11.57
C ILE A 311 -14.76 15.01 11.28
N ILE A 312 -15.66 14.14 10.83
CA ILE A 312 -15.32 12.78 10.37
C ILE A 312 -15.49 12.72 8.86
N ARG A 313 -14.44 12.33 8.14
CA ARG A 313 -14.45 12.15 6.69
C ARG A 313 -14.19 10.69 6.32
N PRO A 314 -15.20 9.95 5.85
CA PRO A 314 -14.99 8.60 5.33
C PRO A 314 -14.28 8.65 3.98
N VAL A 315 -13.43 7.66 3.73
CA VAL A 315 -12.77 7.40 2.45
C VAL A 315 -12.75 5.90 2.22
N THR A 316 -13.39 5.43 1.15
CA THR A 316 -13.44 4.00 0.81
C THR A 316 -12.23 3.60 -0.04
N ILE A 317 -11.68 2.41 0.24
CA ILE A 317 -10.53 1.82 -0.45
C ILE A 317 -10.98 0.50 -1.09
N ASP A 318 -10.62 0.27 -2.36
CA ASP A 318 -10.96 -0.97 -3.06
C ASP A 318 -9.96 -2.11 -2.80
N LYS A 319 -10.23 -3.27 -3.38
CA LYS A 319 -9.37 -4.47 -3.34
C LYS A 319 -7.96 -4.29 -3.90
N ASN A 320 -7.68 -3.23 -4.66
CA ASN A 320 -6.36 -2.91 -5.22
C ASN A 320 -5.68 -1.78 -4.42
N ASP A 321 -6.14 -1.51 -3.20
CA ASP A 321 -5.67 -0.44 -2.32
C ASP A 321 -5.81 0.98 -2.93
N LYS A 322 -6.77 1.16 -3.86
CA LYS A 322 -7.07 2.47 -4.46
C LYS A 322 -8.24 3.16 -3.77
N ARG A 323 -8.05 4.43 -3.44
CA ARG A 323 -9.11 5.33 -2.96
C ARG A 323 -10.21 5.50 -4.01
N GLN A 324 -11.46 5.39 -3.59
CA GLN A 324 -12.63 5.60 -4.44
C GLN A 324 -13.19 7.03 -4.30
N ASP A 325 -13.62 7.61 -5.43
CA ASP A 325 -14.20 8.96 -5.47
C ASP A 325 -15.63 9.00 -4.91
N ARG A 326 -16.35 7.88 -5.03
CA ARG A 326 -17.67 7.69 -4.42
C ARG A 326 -17.44 6.98 -3.10
N ASN A 327 -17.65 7.69 -2.00
CA ASN A 327 -17.63 7.13 -0.64
C ASN A 327 -18.80 6.14 -0.46
N GLU A 328 -18.67 4.99 -1.09
CA GLU A 328 -19.67 3.93 -1.18
C GLU A 328 -18.99 2.58 -0.96
N VAL A 329 -19.69 1.70 -0.26
CA VAL A 329 -19.31 0.30 -0.10
C VAL A 329 -19.90 -0.49 -1.25
N VAL A 330 -19.04 -1.07 -2.08
CA VAL A 330 -19.45 -1.90 -3.22
C VAL A 330 -19.17 -3.36 -2.89
N ILE A 331 -20.18 -4.21 -3.11
CA ILE A 331 -20.13 -5.65 -2.89
C ILE A 331 -20.54 -6.37 -4.18
N ASP A 332 -19.85 -7.46 -4.50
CA ASP A 332 -20.21 -8.35 -5.60
C ASP A 332 -20.90 -9.60 -5.05
N GLU A 333 -22.03 -9.97 -5.64
CA GLU A 333 -22.67 -11.28 -5.44
C GLU A 333 -22.10 -12.25 -6.47
N VAL A 334 -21.32 -13.25 -6.06
CA VAL A 334 -20.67 -14.22 -6.96
C VAL A 334 -21.20 -15.63 -6.72
N LYS A 335 -21.31 -16.44 -7.76
CA LYS A 335 -21.62 -17.87 -7.58
C LYS A 335 -20.44 -18.57 -6.92
N SER A 336 -20.74 -19.55 -6.08
CA SER A 336 -19.72 -20.33 -5.38
C SER A 336 -20.15 -21.78 -5.19
N ILE A 337 -19.19 -22.67 -5.45
CA ILE A 337 -19.26 -24.07 -5.04
C ILE A 337 -18.33 -24.27 -3.86
N ARG A 338 -18.87 -24.82 -2.76
CA ARG A 338 -18.09 -25.23 -1.61
C ARG A 338 -18.17 -26.74 -1.45
N MET A 339 -17.03 -27.41 -1.53
CA MET A 339 -16.93 -28.86 -1.35
C MET A 339 -16.29 -29.19 -0.01
N VAL A 340 -17.06 -29.87 0.84
CA VAL A 340 -16.62 -30.32 2.17
C VAL A 340 -16.55 -31.84 2.18
N PRO A 341 -15.35 -32.43 2.23
CA PRO A 341 -15.22 -33.88 2.34
C PRO A 341 -15.70 -34.32 3.72
N LEU A 342 -16.46 -35.42 3.75
CA LEU A 342 -16.98 -35.98 4.97
C LEU A 342 -15.98 -36.99 5.54
N LEU A 343 -15.37 -36.62 6.67
CA LEU A 343 -14.65 -37.57 7.51
C LEU A 343 -15.63 -38.62 8.00
N ASN A 344 -15.42 -39.89 7.68
CA ASN A 344 -16.35 -40.98 7.98
C ASN A 344 -16.18 -41.55 9.39
N TYR A 345 -15.76 -40.71 10.34
CA TYR A 345 -15.50 -41.09 11.72
C TYR A 345 -16.47 -40.37 12.66
N ILE A 346 -16.76 -40.97 13.81
CA ILE A 346 -17.39 -40.31 14.96
C ILE A 346 -16.50 -40.60 16.17
N PHE A 347 -15.91 -39.56 16.74
CA PHE A 347 -15.02 -39.69 17.90
C PHE A 347 -15.82 -39.69 19.20
N PHE A 348 -15.35 -40.46 20.18
CA PHE A 348 -15.93 -40.59 21.51
C PHE A 348 -14.92 -40.18 22.57
N ASP A 349 -15.43 -39.79 23.74
CA ASP A 349 -14.58 -39.53 24.89
C ASP A 349 -14.13 -40.86 25.52
N LYS A 350 -13.01 -40.80 26.25
CA LYS A 350 -12.39 -41.96 26.88
C LYS A 350 -13.37 -42.66 27.81
N ASP A 351 -13.43 -43.99 27.70
CA ASP A 351 -14.29 -44.85 28.52
C ASP A 351 -15.79 -44.52 28.42
N SER A 352 -16.20 -43.77 27.38
CA SER A 352 -17.59 -43.36 27.14
C SER A 352 -18.19 -44.02 25.90
N THR A 353 -19.46 -44.40 26.02
CA THR A 353 -20.31 -44.86 24.91
C THR A 353 -21.34 -43.81 24.49
N ALA A 354 -21.49 -42.72 25.25
CA ALA A 354 -22.46 -41.68 24.98
C ALA A 354 -22.04 -40.85 23.76
N MET A 355 -23.00 -40.47 22.92
CA MET A 355 -22.77 -39.53 21.82
C MET A 355 -22.25 -38.22 22.40
N PRO A 356 -21.06 -37.74 22.01
CA PRO A 356 -20.56 -36.49 22.54
C PRO A 356 -21.44 -35.31 22.16
N ILE A 357 -21.62 -34.36 23.08
CA ILE A 357 -22.55 -33.22 22.94
C ILE A 357 -22.22 -32.29 21.77
N ARG A 358 -20.99 -32.35 21.26
CA ARG A 358 -20.52 -31.59 20.11
C ARG A 358 -21.11 -32.05 18.77
N TYR A 359 -21.59 -33.29 18.67
CA TYR A 359 -22.29 -33.75 17.46
C TYR A 359 -23.74 -33.27 17.48
N SER A 360 -24.15 -32.59 16.41
CA SER A 360 -25.51 -32.06 16.29
C SER A 360 -26.50 -33.20 16.16
N THR A 361 -27.26 -33.45 17.21
CA THR A 361 -28.33 -34.46 17.22
C THR A 361 -29.68 -33.78 17.02
N LEU A 362 -30.52 -34.41 16.22
CA LEU A 362 -31.88 -33.98 15.95
C LEU A 362 -32.86 -34.93 16.64
N ASN A 363 -34.05 -34.42 16.96
CA ASN A 363 -35.19 -35.28 17.21
C ASN A 363 -35.88 -35.68 15.90
N LYS A 364 -36.80 -36.64 15.98
CA LYS A 364 -37.51 -37.19 14.81
C LYS A 364 -38.33 -36.14 14.03
N LYS A 365 -38.78 -35.06 14.68
CA LYS A 365 -39.53 -34.00 13.99
C LYS A 365 -38.59 -33.11 13.17
N GLU A 366 -37.44 -32.76 13.76
CA GLU A 366 -36.42 -31.93 13.13
C GLU A 366 -35.77 -32.62 11.92
N SER A 367 -35.59 -33.94 11.98
CA SER A 367 -35.01 -34.72 10.87
C SER A 367 -35.82 -34.63 9.57
N TYR A 368 -37.15 -34.46 9.64
CA TYR A 368 -37.99 -34.25 8.45
C TYR A 368 -37.77 -32.91 7.76
N SER A 369 -37.27 -31.91 8.48
CA SER A 369 -37.00 -30.56 7.96
C SER A 369 -35.52 -30.31 7.67
N PHE A 370 -34.65 -31.23 8.04
CA PHE A 370 -33.21 -31.10 7.79
C PHE A 370 -32.93 -31.22 6.29
N ASN A 371 -32.13 -30.28 5.78
CA ASN A 371 -31.65 -30.26 4.41
C ASN A 371 -30.18 -29.85 4.43
N SER A 372 -29.30 -30.77 4.02
CA SER A 372 -27.86 -30.53 4.03
C SER A 372 -27.42 -29.39 3.11
N ASN A 373 -28.21 -29.00 2.09
CA ASN A 373 -27.89 -27.85 1.22
C ASN A 373 -27.93 -26.51 1.96
N ASN A 374 -28.65 -26.43 3.09
CA ASN A 374 -28.73 -25.20 3.91
C ASN A 374 -27.47 -24.96 4.76
N LEU A 375 -26.46 -25.83 4.64
CA LEU A 375 -25.23 -25.76 5.42
C LEU A 375 -24.11 -24.93 4.75
N PHE A 376 -24.39 -24.22 3.65
CA PHE A 376 -23.38 -23.48 2.88
C PHE A 376 -22.57 -22.49 3.74
N GLU A 377 -23.25 -21.74 4.61
CA GLU A 377 -22.66 -20.74 5.51
C GLU A 377 -22.10 -21.33 6.82
N VAL A 378 -22.29 -22.62 7.07
CA VAL A 378 -21.82 -23.28 8.30
C VAL A 378 -20.33 -23.60 8.17
N ASN A 379 -19.53 -23.37 9.20
CA ASN A 379 -18.10 -23.70 9.12
C ASN A 379 -17.89 -25.22 8.96
N THR A 380 -16.74 -25.62 8.42
CA THR A 380 -16.48 -27.02 8.02
C THR A 380 -16.60 -28.01 9.19
N LEU A 381 -16.15 -27.62 10.38
CA LEU A 381 -16.18 -28.51 11.55
C LEU A 381 -17.62 -28.69 12.05
N ASP A 382 -18.43 -27.63 12.01
CA ASP A 382 -19.85 -27.73 12.38
C ASP A 382 -20.67 -28.50 11.33
N ILE A 383 -20.34 -28.38 10.04
CA ILE A 383 -20.90 -29.27 9.00
C ILE A 383 -20.60 -30.73 9.35
N TYR A 384 -19.36 -31.02 9.77
CA TYR A 384 -18.98 -32.35 10.21
C TYR A 384 -19.73 -32.81 11.46
N HIS A 385 -20.03 -31.91 12.40
CA HIS A 385 -20.90 -32.24 13.53
C HIS A 385 -22.31 -32.64 13.11
N HIS A 386 -22.75 -32.30 11.89
CA HIS A 386 -23.96 -32.82 11.24
C HIS A 386 -23.75 -34.11 10.43
N LEU A 387 -22.59 -34.78 10.48
CA LEU A 387 -22.30 -35.99 9.68
C LEU A 387 -23.42 -37.04 9.73
N LEU A 388 -23.91 -37.38 10.94
CA LEU A 388 -24.96 -38.38 11.09
C LEU A 388 -26.32 -37.90 10.53
N ASN A 389 -26.56 -36.60 10.49
CA ASN A 389 -27.76 -36.03 9.86
C ASN A 389 -27.67 -36.09 8.35
N ILE A 390 -26.50 -35.76 7.79
CA ILE A 390 -26.24 -35.87 6.35
C ILE A 390 -26.38 -37.33 5.90
N ILE A 391 -25.82 -38.27 6.66
CA ILE A 391 -25.98 -39.71 6.37
C ILE A 391 -27.45 -40.14 6.53
N GLY A 392 -28.13 -39.70 7.59
CA GLY A 392 -29.55 -39.99 7.81
C GLY A 392 -30.43 -39.52 6.64
N GLU A 393 -30.24 -38.29 6.18
CA GLU A 393 -30.92 -37.69 5.03
C GLU A 393 -30.65 -38.51 3.75
N ARG A 394 -29.38 -38.81 3.46
CA ARG A 394 -28.98 -39.60 2.28
C ARG A 394 -29.53 -41.03 2.32
N MET A 395 -29.59 -41.66 3.50
CA MET A 395 -30.16 -43.00 3.67
C MET A 395 -31.69 -43.03 3.53
N MET A 396 -32.37 -41.94 3.91
CA MET A 396 -33.80 -41.74 3.65
C MET A 396 -34.08 -41.59 2.15
N ALA A 397 -33.26 -40.81 1.45
CA ALA A 397 -33.35 -40.63 0.01
C ALA A 397 -33.01 -41.90 -0.79
N ASN A 398 -32.17 -42.79 -0.23
CA ASN A 398 -31.71 -44.01 -0.88
C ASN A 398 -32.12 -45.29 -0.12
N PRO A 399 -33.35 -45.81 -0.24
CA PRO A 399 -33.86 -46.91 0.59
C PRO A 399 -33.11 -48.24 0.51
N LYS A 400 -32.28 -48.44 -0.53
CA LYS A 400 -31.49 -49.66 -0.74
C LYS A 400 -30.11 -49.61 -0.08
N SER A 401 -29.64 -48.42 0.31
CA SER A 401 -28.29 -48.26 0.84
C SER A 401 -28.15 -48.94 2.21
N LYS A 402 -26.94 -49.43 2.49
CA LYS A 402 -26.57 -50.05 3.76
C LYS A 402 -25.37 -49.32 4.33
N LEU A 403 -25.30 -49.23 5.66
CA LEU A 403 -24.20 -48.61 6.39
C LEU A 403 -23.61 -49.64 7.35
N ASN A 404 -22.30 -49.84 7.26
CA ASN A 404 -21.52 -50.61 8.22
C ASN A 404 -20.92 -49.63 9.23
N ILE A 405 -21.15 -49.90 10.51
CA ILE A 405 -20.79 -49.04 11.63
C ILE A 405 -19.83 -49.82 12.51
N VAL A 406 -18.54 -49.46 12.46
CA VAL A 406 -17.46 -50.23 13.09
C VAL A 406 -16.90 -49.45 14.26
N GLY A 407 -17.13 -49.92 15.48
CA GLY A 407 -16.56 -49.28 16.67
C GLY A 407 -15.13 -49.72 16.96
N THR A 408 -14.34 -48.82 17.54
CA THR A 408 -12.96 -49.03 17.95
C THR A 408 -12.70 -48.52 19.35
N LYS A 409 -11.53 -48.89 19.90
CA LYS A 409 -11.02 -48.36 21.18
C LYS A 409 -9.56 -47.94 21.04
N SER A 410 -9.11 -47.14 21.98
CA SER A 410 -7.69 -46.77 22.08
C SER A 410 -6.91 -47.72 22.99
N VAL A 411 -5.58 -47.55 22.98
CA VAL A 411 -4.65 -48.36 23.79
C VAL A 411 -4.74 -48.10 25.30
N ASN A 412 -5.23 -46.92 25.70
CA ASN A 412 -5.41 -46.54 27.11
C ASN A 412 -6.79 -46.91 27.69
N GLU A 413 -7.65 -47.53 26.88
CA GLU A 413 -8.94 -48.11 27.31
C GLU A 413 -8.71 -49.60 27.63
N ILE A 414 -8.61 -49.89 28.92
CA ILE A 414 -8.25 -51.20 29.49
C ILE A 414 -9.31 -51.68 30.49
N GLY A 415 -9.26 -52.96 30.87
CA GLY A 415 -10.20 -53.58 31.79
C GLY A 415 -11.46 -54.14 31.12
N ASP A 416 -12.45 -54.55 31.92
CA ASP A 416 -13.65 -55.22 31.41
C ASP A 416 -14.56 -54.29 30.60
N LEU A 417 -14.65 -53.01 30.99
CA LEU A 417 -15.39 -51.99 30.24
C LEU A 417 -14.84 -51.84 28.81
N ALA A 418 -13.51 -51.84 28.66
CA ALA A 418 -12.88 -51.67 27.36
C ALA A 418 -13.22 -52.77 26.34
N LYS A 419 -13.60 -53.98 26.79
CA LYS A 419 -14.03 -55.07 25.90
C LYS A 419 -15.36 -54.78 25.20
N ILE A 420 -16.20 -53.94 25.81
CA ILE A 420 -17.54 -53.61 25.29
C ILE A 420 -17.62 -52.22 24.65
N LEU A 421 -16.70 -51.29 24.98
CA LEU A 421 -16.74 -49.92 24.44
C LEU A 421 -16.91 -49.84 22.91
N PRO A 422 -16.14 -50.57 22.08
CA PRO A 422 -16.28 -50.49 20.63
C PRO A 422 -17.71 -50.79 20.14
N ILE A 423 -18.29 -51.92 20.58
CA ILE A 423 -19.59 -52.35 20.08
C ILE A 423 -20.72 -51.45 20.61
N GLU A 424 -20.61 -50.94 21.84
CA GLU A 424 -21.59 -50.02 22.42
C GLU A 424 -21.56 -48.62 21.78
N ARG A 425 -20.39 -48.13 21.37
CA ARG A 425 -20.28 -46.90 20.56
C ARG A 425 -20.94 -47.07 19.19
N ALA A 426 -20.72 -48.21 18.52
CA ALA A 426 -21.38 -48.51 17.26
C ALA A 426 -22.91 -48.61 17.40
N LYS A 427 -23.40 -49.22 18.49
CA LYS A 427 -24.84 -49.23 18.83
C LYS A 427 -25.39 -47.83 19.01
N THR A 428 -24.69 -46.94 19.72
CA THR A 428 -25.13 -45.56 19.95
C THR A 428 -25.34 -44.80 18.65
N VAL A 429 -24.42 -44.94 17.68
CA VAL A 429 -24.57 -44.35 16.34
C VAL A 429 -25.75 -44.95 15.58
N ARG A 430 -25.90 -46.28 15.60
CA ARG A 430 -27.03 -46.98 14.97
C ARG A 430 -28.37 -46.51 15.55
N ASP A 431 -28.47 -46.45 16.88
CA ASP A 431 -29.71 -46.14 17.58
C ASP A 431 -30.16 -44.71 17.29
N TYR A 432 -29.21 -43.77 17.13
CA TYR A 432 -29.52 -42.43 16.64
C TYR A 432 -30.19 -42.45 15.25
N LEU A 433 -29.58 -43.14 14.27
CA LEU A 433 -30.13 -43.24 12.91
C LEU A 433 -31.48 -43.97 12.89
N THR A 434 -31.68 -44.99 13.72
CA THR A 434 -32.96 -45.68 13.84
C THR A 434 -34.04 -44.78 14.46
N ASN A 435 -33.74 -44.16 15.60
CA ASN A 435 -34.73 -43.43 16.41
C ASN A 435 -35.09 -42.06 15.82
N THR A 436 -34.10 -41.34 15.32
CA THR A 436 -34.28 -39.98 14.76
C THR A 436 -34.68 -40.02 13.29
N TRP A 437 -34.03 -40.88 12.50
CA TRP A 437 -34.21 -40.90 11.05
C TRP A 437 -35.13 -42.04 10.56
N GLY A 438 -35.53 -42.97 11.44
CA GLY A 438 -36.41 -44.07 11.06
C GLY A 438 -35.76 -45.08 10.13
N ILE A 439 -34.43 -45.15 10.09
CA ILE A 439 -33.72 -46.11 9.25
C ILE A 439 -33.88 -47.51 9.83
N ALA A 440 -34.34 -48.46 9.00
CA ALA A 440 -34.56 -49.84 9.44
C ALA A 440 -33.24 -50.51 9.87
N GLU A 441 -33.22 -51.14 11.04
CA GLU A 441 -32.00 -51.75 11.63
C GLU A 441 -31.26 -52.71 10.69
N LYS A 442 -31.99 -53.46 9.84
CA LYS A 442 -31.39 -54.37 8.84
C LYS A 442 -30.47 -53.67 7.82
N ARG A 443 -30.54 -52.35 7.70
CA ARG A 443 -29.69 -51.52 6.85
C ARG A 443 -28.44 -51.01 7.58
N LEU A 444 -28.38 -51.16 8.90
CA LEU A 444 -27.32 -50.66 9.77
C LEU A 444 -26.60 -51.83 10.43
N VAL A 445 -25.50 -52.27 9.83
CA VAL A 445 -24.71 -53.40 10.32
C VAL A 445 -23.66 -52.88 11.30
N ILE A 446 -23.70 -53.33 12.54
CA ILE A 446 -22.70 -52.98 13.55
C ILE A 446 -21.63 -54.05 13.69
N SER A 447 -20.39 -53.64 13.91
CA SER A 447 -19.28 -54.54 14.28
C SER A 447 -18.27 -53.79 15.15
N SER A 448 -17.30 -54.51 15.71
CA SER A 448 -16.24 -53.95 16.53
C SER A 448 -14.89 -54.55 16.22
N ILE A 449 -13.85 -53.72 16.25
CA ILE A 449 -12.45 -54.14 16.15
C ILE A 449 -11.64 -53.41 17.24
N ASP A 450 -10.57 -54.03 17.73
CA ASP A 450 -9.78 -53.47 18.84
C ASP A 450 -9.02 -52.20 18.48
N LYS A 451 -8.65 -52.04 17.22
CA LYS A 451 -7.91 -50.87 16.71
C LYS A 451 -8.52 -50.42 15.38
N PRO A 452 -8.51 -49.12 15.09
CA PRO A 452 -8.97 -48.62 13.80
C PRO A 452 -8.22 -49.21 12.60
N THR A 453 -8.85 -49.14 11.43
CA THR A 453 -8.28 -49.67 10.18
C THR A 453 -6.95 -49.00 9.84
N ILE A 454 -6.86 -47.69 10.08
CA ILE A 454 -5.63 -46.90 10.02
C ILE A 454 -5.49 -46.18 11.37
N PRO A 455 -4.75 -46.77 12.32
CA PRO A 455 -4.61 -46.20 13.65
C PRO A 455 -3.62 -45.04 13.66
N SER A 456 -3.86 -44.05 14.52
CA SER A 456 -2.84 -43.06 14.88
C SER A 456 -1.84 -43.71 15.84
N THR A 457 -0.54 -43.63 15.53
CA THR A 457 0.49 -44.48 16.16
C THR A 457 1.41 -43.79 17.16
N SER A 458 1.35 -42.46 17.30
CA SER A 458 2.14 -41.74 18.32
C SER A 458 1.65 -42.06 19.74
N SER A 459 2.57 -42.01 20.70
CA SER A 459 2.29 -42.21 22.13
C SER A 459 1.68 -40.99 22.81
N GLU A 460 1.56 -39.86 22.10
CA GLU A 460 0.92 -38.65 22.60
C GLU A 460 -0.57 -38.86 22.86
N LEU A 461 -1.11 -38.17 23.88
CA LEU A 461 -2.50 -38.31 24.28
C LEU A 461 -3.45 -37.98 23.11
N GLU A 462 -3.16 -36.91 22.37
CA GLU A 462 -3.93 -36.51 21.20
C GLU A 462 -4.00 -37.62 20.14
N SER A 463 -2.91 -38.35 19.89
CA SER A 463 -2.91 -39.47 18.94
C SER A 463 -3.69 -40.68 19.48
N ILE A 464 -3.69 -40.89 20.79
CA ILE A 464 -4.45 -41.96 21.44
C ILE A 464 -5.97 -41.68 21.35
N GLU A 465 -6.39 -40.44 21.54
CA GLU A 465 -7.80 -40.01 21.42
C GLU A 465 -8.37 -40.25 20.01
N GLU A 466 -7.56 -40.08 18.97
CA GLU A 466 -7.99 -40.30 17.58
C GLU A 466 -8.42 -41.75 17.29
N ASN A 467 -8.03 -42.70 18.15
CA ASN A 467 -8.40 -44.11 18.02
C ASN A 467 -9.70 -44.47 18.76
N GLN A 468 -10.28 -43.54 19.53
CA GLN A 468 -11.56 -43.70 20.24
C GLN A 468 -12.70 -43.29 19.30
N ARG A 469 -12.99 -44.11 18.29
CA ARG A 469 -13.92 -43.73 17.23
C ARG A 469 -14.83 -44.84 16.75
N VAL A 470 -15.85 -44.45 16.01
CA VAL A 470 -16.66 -45.30 15.15
C VAL A 470 -16.32 -44.94 13.71
N GLU A 471 -16.01 -45.93 12.89
CA GLU A 471 -15.77 -45.78 11.46
C GLU A 471 -17.01 -46.22 10.67
N LEU A 472 -17.40 -45.38 9.70
CA LEU A 472 -18.59 -45.57 8.88
C LEU A 472 -18.16 -45.99 7.48
N TYR A 473 -18.74 -47.08 6.98
CA TYR A 473 -18.49 -47.59 5.63
C TYR A 473 -19.81 -47.85 4.93
N SER A 474 -19.83 -47.68 3.61
CA SER A 474 -20.98 -48.08 2.79
C SER A 474 -20.49 -48.75 1.52
N SER A 475 -21.33 -49.61 0.96
CA SER A 475 -21.18 -50.09 -0.42
C SER A 475 -21.80 -49.13 -1.45
N ASP A 476 -22.50 -48.09 -0.98
CA ASP A 476 -23.07 -47.02 -1.79
C ASP A 476 -22.26 -45.75 -1.52
N ASP A 477 -21.33 -45.45 -2.43
CA ASP A 477 -20.37 -44.35 -2.27
C ASP A 477 -21.05 -42.99 -2.07
N ASN A 478 -22.28 -42.82 -2.60
CA ASN A 478 -23.08 -41.61 -2.45
C ASN A 478 -23.42 -41.28 -0.98
N LEU A 479 -23.40 -42.27 -0.06
CA LEU A 479 -23.65 -41.97 1.36
C LEU A 479 -22.52 -41.15 1.99
N LEU A 480 -21.28 -41.41 1.60
CA LEU A 480 -20.07 -40.84 2.20
C LEU A 480 -19.34 -39.86 1.26
N GLU A 481 -19.92 -39.58 0.08
CA GLU A 481 -19.39 -38.60 -0.86
C GLU A 481 -19.24 -37.21 -0.18
N PRO A 482 -18.27 -36.39 -0.63
CA PRO A 482 -18.16 -35.00 -0.18
C PRO A 482 -19.48 -34.24 -0.33
N LEU A 483 -19.77 -33.34 0.60
CA LEU A 483 -20.92 -32.46 0.50
C LEU A 483 -20.58 -31.31 -0.45
N LEU A 484 -21.28 -31.24 -1.58
CA LEU A 484 -21.20 -30.15 -2.55
C LEU A 484 -22.31 -29.13 -2.26
N LEU A 485 -21.92 -27.97 -1.75
CA LEU A 485 -22.82 -26.88 -1.40
C LEU A 485 -22.72 -25.80 -2.47
N ASN A 486 -23.85 -25.40 -3.04
CA ASN A 486 -23.92 -24.39 -4.09
C ASN A 486 -24.73 -23.21 -3.60
N ASP A 487 -24.13 -22.03 -3.57
CA ASP A 487 -24.82 -20.79 -3.21
C ASP A 487 -24.08 -19.58 -3.81
N THR A 488 -24.31 -18.41 -3.23
CA THR A 488 -23.75 -17.14 -3.58
C THR A 488 -22.89 -16.62 -2.44
N LEU A 489 -21.71 -16.09 -2.77
CA LEU A 489 -20.87 -15.36 -1.83
C LEU A 489 -21.01 -13.86 -2.09
N TYR A 490 -20.90 -13.09 -1.01
CA TYR A 490 -20.88 -11.63 -1.05
C TYR A 490 -19.45 -11.17 -0.82
N THR A 491 -18.76 -10.88 -1.92
CA THR A 491 -17.35 -10.47 -1.88
C THR A 491 -17.23 -8.95 -1.89
N PRO A 492 -16.52 -8.34 -0.94
CA PRO A 492 -16.32 -6.90 -0.93
C PRO A 492 -15.41 -6.46 -2.09
N ILE A 493 -15.88 -5.53 -2.92
CA ILE A 493 -15.00 -4.74 -3.80
C ILE A 493 -14.33 -3.64 -2.97
N THR A 494 -15.10 -2.99 -2.10
CA THR A 494 -14.58 -2.03 -1.11
C THR A 494 -13.98 -2.82 0.06
N LYS A 495 -12.65 -2.84 0.16
CA LYS A 495 -11.89 -3.59 1.17
C LYS A 495 -11.94 -2.94 2.56
N GLU A 496 -11.91 -1.62 2.62
CA GLU A 496 -11.93 -0.87 3.88
C GLU A 496 -12.52 0.53 3.73
N ILE A 497 -12.94 1.09 4.86
CA ILE A 497 -13.31 2.50 5.01
C ILE A 497 -12.36 3.13 6.02
N ASN A 498 -11.67 4.16 5.59
CA ASN A 498 -10.81 4.98 6.41
C ASN A 498 -11.57 6.23 6.87
N PHE A 499 -11.80 6.35 8.17
CA PHE A 499 -12.43 7.52 8.77
C PHE A 499 -11.36 8.47 9.29
N TYR A 500 -11.25 9.65 8.69
CA TYR A 500 -10.33 10.68 9.11
C TYR A 500 -10.99 11.64 10.09
N THR A 501 -10.39 11.77 11.26
CA THR A 501 -10.87 12.62 12.35
C THR A 501 -10.12 13.94 12.35
N VAL A 502 -10.84 15.05 12.21
CA VAL A 502 -10.30 16.39 12.39
C VAL A 502 -10.94 17.00 13.63
N LEU A 503 -10.10 17.33 14.62
CA LEU A 503 -10.52 17.93 15.88
C LEU A 503 -10.05 19.39 15.93
N ASP A 504 -11.00 20.31 15.98
CA ASP A 504 -10.76 21.75 16.12
C ASP A 504 -11.10 22.17 17.56
N THR A 505 -10.08 22.18 18.43
CA THR A 505 -10.24 22.56 19.84
C THR A 505 -8.93 22.89 20.56
N ASN A 506 -9.01 23.75 21.58
CA ASN A 506 -7.94 23.97 22.57
C ASN A 506 -7.98 23.00 23.75
N VAL A 507 -9.09 22.26 23.91
CA VAL A 507 -9.29 21.32 25.03
C VAL A 507 -8.54 20.01 24.75
N LYS A 508 -8.06 19.38 25.81
CA LYS A 508 -7.41 18.06 25.77
C LYS A 508 -8.15 17.12 26.73
N ASP A 509 -7.78 15.84 26.72
CA ASP A 509 -8.39 14.79 27.54
C ASP A 509 -9.87 14.55 27.22
N PHE A 510 -10.09 13.73 26.19
CA PHE A 510 -11.42 13.29 25.81
C PHE A 510 -11.68 11.83 26.20
N SER A 511 -12.94 11.47 26.27
CA SER A 511 -13.46 10.12 26.14
C SER A 511 -14.24 10.07 24.83
N TRP A 512 -13.95 9.10 23.98
CA TRP A 512 -14.59 9.00 22.67
C TRP A 512 -15.06 7.58 22.37
N ASN A 513 -16.10 7.49 21.54
CA ASN A 513 -16.64 6.23 21.02
C ASN A 513 -17.00 6.43 19.54
N PHE A 514 -16.47 5.57 18.68
CA PHE A 514 -16.78 5.55 17.26
C PHE A 514 -17.42 4.21 16.89
N LYS A 515 -18.58 4.26 16.22
CA LYS A 515 -19.31 3.07 15.76
C LYS A 515 -19.70 3.17 14.31
N VAL A 516 -19.75 2.01 13.64
CA VAL A 516 -20.40 1.82 12.32
C VAL A 516 -21.48 0.75 12.46
N PHE A 517 -22.72 1.05 12.08
CA PHE A 517 -23.87 0.21 12.37
C PHE A 517 -25.06 0.43 11.44
N ASN A 518 -25.98 -0.54 11.45
CA ASN A 518 -27.37 -0.37 11.04
C ASN A 518 -28.33 -0.48 12.24
N ASP A 519 -27.96 -1.25 13.27
CA ASP A 519 -28.60 -1.31 14.59
C ASP A 519 -27.55 -0.90 15.64
N GLU A 520 -27.83 0.14 16.42
CA GLU A 520 -26.90 0.68 17.42
C GLU A 520 -26.50 -0.35 18.49
N ASN A 521 -27.36 -1.34 18.77
CA ASN A 521 -27.07 -2.37 19.77
C ASN A 521 -26.14 -3.46 19.25
N SER A 522 -25.96 -3.55 17.93
CA SER A 522 -25.11 -4.54 17.27
C SER A 522 -24.27 -3.86 16.17
N PRO A 523 -23.27 -3.05 16.56
CA PRO A 523 -22.41 -2.38 15.60
C PRO A 523 -21.51 -3.37 14.88
N TYR A 524 -21.26 -3.13 13.59
CA TYR A 524 -20.28 -3.88 12.79
C TYR A 524 -18.85 -3.53 13.19
N PHE A 525 -18.67 -2.33 13.72
CA PHE A 525 -17.40 -1.81 14.22
C PHE A 525 -17.65 -0.88 15.39
N GLU A 526 -16.89 -1.04 16.46
CA GLU A 526 -16.88 -0.13 17.60
C GLU A 526 -15.45 0.01 18.12
N GLU A 527 -15.01 1.24 18.27
CA GLU A 527 -13.74 1.58 18.89
C GLU A 527 -13.99 2.69 19.91
N SER A 528 -13.35 2.59 21.08
CA SER A 528 -13.48 3.61 22.12
C SER A 528 -12.14 3.85 22.78
N GLY A 529 -11.95 5.07 23.29
CA GLY A 529 -10.69 5.43 23.89
C GLY A 529 -10.77 6.67 24.77
N ARG A 530 -9.62 6.98 25.36
CA ARG A 530 -9.39 8.20 26.13
C ARG A 530 -8.29 9.03 25.49
N LEU A 531 -8.14 10.27 25.95
CA LEU A 531 -7.23 11.28 25.41
C LEU A 531 -7.67 11.69 23.99
N ASP A 532 -6.72 12.14 23.17
CA ASP A 532 -7.01 12.56 21.81
C ASP A 532 -7.39 11.35 20.94
N PRO A 533 -8.48 11.45 20.14
CA PRO A 533 -8.87 10.37 19.24
C PRO A 533 -7.86 10.17 18.11
N PRO A 534 -7.78 8.94 17.54
CA PRO A 534 -6.90 8.68 16.41
C PRO A 534 -7.28 9.54 15.20
N LEU A 535 -6.26 10.06 14.50
CA LEU A 535 -6.45 10.82 13.26
C LEU A 535 -7.08 9.98 12.14
N LYS A 536 -6.96 8.65 12.23
CA LYS A 536 -7.45 7.69 11.26
C LYS A 536 -7.96 6.44 11.98
N THR A 537 -9.20 6.06 11.70
CA THR A 537 -9.80 4.78 12.13
C THR A 537 -10.08 3.91 10.92
N HIS A 538 -9.72 2.63 11.02
CA HIS A 538 -9.79 1.66 9.93
C HIS A 538 -10.96 0.69 10.15
N PHE A 539 -11.96 0.74 9.26
CA PHE A 539 -13.03 -0.24 9.24
C PHE A 539 -12.89 -1.17 8.03
N LYS A 540 -12.42 -2.40 8.27
CA LYS A 540 -12.28 -3.42 7.21
C LYS A 540 -13.65 -4.01 6.87
N ILE A 541 -13.97 -4.12 5.58
CA ILE A 541 -15.15 -4.82 5.09
C ILE A 541 -14.73 -6.24 4.73
N THR A 542 -14.99 -7.19 5.62
CA THR A 542 -14.75 -8.61 5.39
C THR A 542 -15.90 -9.25 4.61
N GLU A 543 -15.73 -10.50 4.15
CA GLU A 543 -16.83 -11.28 3.56
C GLU A 543 -18.01 -11.42 4.53
N ASP A 544 -17.75 -11.64 5.83
CA ASP A 544 -18.79 -11.70 6.87
C ASP A 544 -19.56 -10.38 7.01
N ILE A 545 -18.86 -9.25 6.98
CA ILE A 545 -19.50 -7.93 7.02
C ILE A 545 -20.30 -7.69 5.74
N ALA A 546 -19.72 -8.01 4.57
CA ALA A 546 -20.40 -7.90 3.28
C ALA A 546 -21.70 -8.72 3.26
N TYR A 547 -21.69 -9.93 3.81
CA TYR A 547 -22.88 -10.76 3.97
C TYR A 547 -23.92 -10.12 4.90
N GLN A 548 -23.49 -9.57 6.04
CA GLN A 548 -24.40 -8.91 7.00
C GLN A 548 -25.07 -7.65 6.44
N ILE A 549 -24.40 -6.94 5.53
CA ILE A 549 -24.88 -5.66 4.97
C ILE A 549 -25.49 -5.82 3.56
N LYS A 550 -25.59 -7.04 3.04
CA LYS A 550 -26.10 -7.34 1.69
C LYS A 550 -27.55 -6.88 1.43
N ASP A 551 -28.35 -6.68 2.47
CA ASP A 551 -29.73 -6.22 2.32
C ASP A 551 -29.90 -4.76 2.78
N LYS A 552 -28.79 -4.02 2.91
CA LYS A 552 -28.76 -2.64 3.40
C LYS A 552 -28.41 -1.69 2.26
N ASN A 553 -29.06 -0.53 2.27
CA ASN A 553 -28.79 0.54 1.31
C ASN A 553 -27.72 1.53 1.80
N GLU A 554 -27.56 1.65 3.12
CA GLU A 554 -26.61 2.57 3.76
C GLU A 554 -26.11 2.00 5.10
N LEU A 555 -24.87 2.34 5.46
CA LEU A 555 -24.31 2.19 6.80
C LEU A 555 -24.33 3.54 7.50
N THR A 556 -24.66 3.56 8.79
CA THR A 556 -24.52 4.76 9.62
C THR A 556 -23.22 4.68 10.41
N TYR A 557 -22.49 5.79 10.50
CA TYR A 557 -21.39 5.92 11.44
C TYR A 557 -21.69 7.04 12.44
N ARG A 558 -21.28 6.85 13.70
CA ARG A 558 -21.40 7.84 14.76
C ARG A 558 -20.09 7.96 15.52
N PHE A 559 -19.66 9.20 15.77
CA PHE A 559 -18.54 9.54 16.61
C PHE A 559 -19.05 10.38 17.78
N ASP A 560 -18.95 9.88 18.99
CA ASP A 560 -19.30 10.57 20.23
C ASP A 560 -18.01 11.01 20.94
N LEU A 561 -17.92 12.28 21.32
CA LEU A 561 -16.78 12.87 22.02
C LEU A 561 -17.26 13.56 23.31
N ILE A 562 -16.59 13.31 24.42
CA ILE A 562 -16.86 13.94 25.71
C ILE A 562 -15.54 14.44 26.30
N ASN A 563 -15.45 15.71 26.70
CA ASN A 563 -14.24 16.23 27.33
C ASN A 563 -14.29 16.12 28.87
N ALA A 564 -13.17 16.45 29.53
CA ALA A 564 -13.08 16.45 30.99
C ALA A 564 -14.05 17.42 31.70
N LYS A 565 -14.64 18.39 30.98
CA LYS A 565 -15.67 19.32 31.48
C LYS A 565 -17.10 18.82 31.23
N GLU A 566 -17.25 17.57 30.80
CA GLU A 566 -18.52 16.94 30.42
C GLU A 566 -19.23 17.55 29.20
N GLU A 567 -18.55 18.40 28.43
CA GLU A 567 -19.07 18.91 27.16
C GLU A 567 -19.04 17.80 26.12
N ARG A 568 -20.13 17.69 25.35
CA ARG A 568 -20.32 16.60 24.38
C ARG A 568 -20.40 17.16 22.97
N GLU A 569 -19.77 16.45 22.05
CA GLU A 569 -19.92 16.66 20.61
C GLU A 569 -20.20 15.31 19.96
N ASN A 570 -21.06 15.29 18.94
CA ASN A 570 -21.25 14.09 18.14
C ASN A 570 -21.27 14.39 16.64
N VAL A 571 -20.84 13.39 15.85
CA VAL A 571 -20.89 13.44 14.40
C VAL A 571 -21.55 12.16 13.93
N THR A 572 -22.64 12.30 13.18
CA THR A 572 -23.30 11.17 12.52
C THR A 572 -23.25 11.36 11.01
N GLY A 573 -22.93 10.30 10.28
CA GLY A 573 -22.96 10.31 8.83
C GLY A 573 -23.34 8.96 8.24
N ARG A 574 -23.47 8.92 6.92
CA ARG A 574 -23.96 7.75 6.19
C ARG A 574 -23.08 7.44 4.99
N ILE A 575 -22.96 6.15 4.68
CA ILE A 575 -22.19 5.62 3.56
C ILE A 575 -23.10 4.68 2.79
N ASN A 576 -23.27 4.91 1.49
CA ASN A 576 -24.10 4.04 0.65
C ASN A 576 -23.50 2.65 0.53
N VAL A 577 -24.36 1.64 0.38
CA VAL A 577 -23.99 0.26 0.08
C VAL A 577 -24.63 -0.11 -1.26
N THR A 578 -23.82 -0.54 -2.21
CA THR A 578 -24.27 -1.00 -3.53
C THR A 578 -23.83 -2.42 -3.79
N ILE A 579 -24.75 -3.21 -4.36
CA ILE A 579 -24.49 -4.59 -4.73
C ILE A 579 -24.54 -4.74 -6.24
N ASN A 580 -23.50 -5.35 -6.78
CA ASN A 580 -23.51 -5.88 -8.12
C ASN A 580 -24.05 -7.30 -8.08
N SER A 581 -25.39 -7.39 -8.10
CA SER A 581 -26.07 -8.69 -8.10
C SER A 581 -25.80 -9.46 -9.39
N LEU A 582 -25.97 -10.79 -9.37
CA LEU A 582 -25.82 -11.63 -10.55
C LEU A 582 -26.69 -11.13 -11.71
N LYS A 583 -27.95 -10.77 -11.42
CA LYS A 583 -28.89 -10.18 -12.40
C LYS A 583 -28.42 -8.85 -12.96
N LYS A 584 -27.86 -7.98 -12.09
CA LYS A 584 -27.30 -6.68 -12.50
C LYS A 584 -26.09 -6.89 -13.40
N LYS A 585 -25.19 -7.80 -13.04
CA LYS A 585 -23.99 -8.11 -13.81
C LYS A 585 -24.32 -8.68 -15.19
N GLU A 586 -25.33 -9.54 -15.28
CA GLU A 586 -25.83 -10.07 -16.55
C GLU A 586 -26.43 -8.96 -17.43
N ARG A 587 -27.35 -8.16 -16.89
CA ARG A 587 -28.02 -7.07 -17.62
C ARG A 587 -27.04 -5.99 -18.12
N ASP A 588 -26.15 -5.55 -17.24
CA ASP A 588 -25.23 -4.44 -17.50
C ASP A 588 -23.92 -4.91 -18.15
N LYS A 589 -23.82 -6.21 -18.48
CA LYS A 589 -22.65 -6.87 -19.05
C LYS A 589 -21.36 -6.58 -18.26
N ILE A 590 -21.44 -6.57 -16.94
CA ILE A 590 -20.27 -6.48 -16.05
C ILE A 590 -19.50 -7.81 -16.12
N SER A 591 -18.18 -7.80 -15.97
CA SER A 591 -17.38 -9.02 -15.86
C SER A 591 -17.71 -9.75 -14.56
N ASP A 592 -17.78 -11.07 -14.59
CA ASP A 592 -18.11 -11.87 -13.41
C ASP A 592 -17.10 -13.01 -13.21
N VAL A 593 -17.00 -13.45 -11.96
CA VAL A 593 -16.17 -14.57 -11.56
C VAL A 593 -17.00 -15.54 -10.71
N ARG A 594 -16.67 -16.82 -10.80
CA ARG A 594 -17.11 -17.83 -9.85
C ARG A 594 -15.96 -18.11 -8.88
N ILE A 595 -16.25 -18.17 -7.58
CA ILE A 595 -15.24 -18.45 -6.56
C ILE A 595 -15.60 -19.76 -5.89
N ASP A 596 -14.83 -20.80 -6.12
CA ASP A 596 -15.09 -22.13 -5.57
C ASP A 596 -14.06 -22.47 -4.49
N LYS A 597 -14.49 -23.18 -3.44
CA LYS A 597 -13.65 -23.61 -2.32
C LYS A 597 -13.74 -25.11 -2.14
N TYR A 598 -12.61 -25.79 -2.29
CA TYR A 598 -12.50 -27.23 -2.17
C TYR A 598 -11.57 -27.59 -1.02
N SER A 599 -11.98 -28.51 -0.17
CA SER A 599 -11.11 -29.08 0.87
C SER A 599 -10.74 -30.51 0.51
N LEU A 600 -9.45 -30.84 0.59
CA LEU A 600 -8.91 -32.17 0.43
C LEU A 600 -8.46 -32.64 1.81
N ILE A 601 -9.30 -33.44 2.45
CA ILE A 601 -8.98 -34.09 3.73
C ILE A 601 -8.54 -35.51 3.40
N LEU A 602 -7.67 -36.09 4.22
CA LEU A 602 -7.21 -37.49 4.16
C LEU A 602 -5.92 -37.71 3.36
N PHE A 603 -4.92 -36.88 3.59
CA PHE A 603 -3.55 -37.41 3.49
C PHE A 603 -3.34 -38.36 4.66
N ASP A 604 -2.86 -39.58 4.41
CA ASP A 604 -2.47 -40.49 5.49
C ASP A 604 -1.46 -39.79 6.41
N PHE A 605 -1.43 -40.22 7.68
CA PHE A 605 -0.41 -39.75 8.63
C PHE A 605 0.97 -39.90 7.99
N ASP A 606 1.73 -38.80 8.02
CA ASP A 606 3.08 -38.73 7.48
C ASP A 606 3.25 -38.91 5.96
N LYS A 607 2.16 -38.86 5.18
CA LYS A 607 2.22 -39.00 3.72
C LYS A 607 1.80 -37.73 2.98
N TYR A 608 2.34 -37.62 1.76
CA TYR A 608 2.03 -36.58 0.77
C TYR A 608 1.48 -37.15 -0.54
N GLU A 609 1.41 -38.48 -0.65
CA GLU A 609 0.81 -39.18 -1.80
C GLU A 609 -0.72 -39.02 -1.80
N LEU A 610 -1.30 -38.90 -2.99
CA LEU A 610 -2.74 -38.81 -3.15
C LEU A 610 -3.35 -40.20 -2.94
N SER A 611 -4.17 -40.35 -1.90
CA SER A 611 -4.96 -41.57 -1.69
C SER A 611 -6.01 -41.73 -2.81
N LYS A 612 -6.60 -42.93 -2.93
CA LYS A 612 -7.71 -43.18 -3.87
C LYS A 612 -8.87 -42.19 -3.64
N LYS A 613 -9.23 -41.96 -2.38
CA LYS A 613 -10.29 -41.01 -2.00
C LYS A 613 -9.93 -39.57 -2.35
N ASN A 614 -8.67 -39.15 -2.15
CA ASN A 614 -8.23 -37.82 -2.61
C ASN A 614 -8.28 -37.69 -4.13
N SER A 615 -8.00 -38.76 -4.87
CA SER A 615 -8.06 -38.77 -6.32
C SER A 615 -9.51 -38.61 -6.82
N GLU A 616 -10.46 -39.34 -6.23
CA GLU A 616 -11.90 -39.21 -6.54
C GLU A 616 -12.40 -37.79 -6.24
N ILE A 617 -11.96 -37.18 -5.13
CA ILE A 617 -12.29 -35.80 -4.80
C ILE A 617 -11.69 -34.84 -5.84
N LEU A 618 -10.42 -35.05 -6.22
CA LEU A 618 -9.75 -34.22 -7.23
C LEU A 618 -10.41 -34.30 -8.61
N ASP A 619 -11.02 -35.43 -8.97
CA ASP A 619 -11.76 -35.56 -10.22
C ASP A 619 -13.00 -34.65 -10.20
N ILE A 620 -13.74 -34.61 -9.09
CA ILE A 620 -14.86 -33.66 -8.89
C ILE A 620 -14.35 -32.21 -8.99
N VAL A 621 -13.19 -31.91 -8.40
CA VAL A 621 -12.58 -30.57 -8.48
C VAL A 621 -12.23 -30.21 -9.93
N LYS A 622 -11.61 -31.14 -10.68
CA LYS A 622 -11.23 -30.94 -12.09
C LYS A 622 -12.44 -30.72 -12.99
N ASP A 623 -13.56 -31.39 -12.74
CA ASP A 623 -14.80 -31.21 -13.48
C ASP A 623 -15.40 -29.80 -13.30
N ASN A 624 -15.08 -29.14 -12.18
CA ASN A 624 -15.57 -27.80 -11.89
C ASN A 624 -14.56 -26.70 -12.24
N ILE A 625 -13.26 -26.98 -12.36
CA ILE A 625 -12.23 -25.98 -12.65
C ILE A 625 -11.91 -25.93 -14.15
N THR A 626 -11.64 -24.73 -14.68
CA THR A 626 -11.23 -24.54 -16.09
C THR A 626 -9.76 -24.17 -16.19
N ASN A 627 -9.13 -24.30 -17.37
CA ASN A 627 -7.73 -23.87 -17.58
C ASN A 627 -7.50 -22.36 -17.33
N ASN A 628 -8.55 -21.53 -17.40
CA ASN A 628 -8.45 -20.08 -17.15
C ASN A 628 -8.66 -19.72 -15.67
N SER A 629 -8.91 -20.70 -14.81
CA SER A 629 -9.08 -20.48 -13.38
C SER A 629 -7.74 -20.19 -12.71
N SER A 630 -7.71 -19.20 -11.81
CA SER A 630 -6.58 -18.94 -10.92
C SER A 630 -6.79 -19.70 -9.61
N LEU A 631 -5.77 -20.41 -9.14
CA LEU A 631 -5.86 -21.30 -7.98
C LEU A 631 -4.96 -20.80 -6.84
N GLU A 632 -5.52 -20.65 -5.66
CA GLU A 632 -4.77 -20.55 -4.40
C GLU A 632 -4.83 -21.91 -3.71
N ILE A 633 -3.65 -22.53 -3.49
CA ILE A 633 -3.54 -23.86 -2.90
C ILE A 633 -2.83 -23.74 -1.55
N SER A 634 -3.58 -23.91 -0.47
CA SER A 634 -3.10 -23.72 0.89
C SER A 634 -3.00 -25.05 1.62
N GLY A 635 -1.84 -25.34 2.20
CA GLY A 635 -1.57 -26.57 2.93
C GLY A 635 -1.42 -26.34 4.43
N TYR A 636 -2.12 -27.14 5.21
CA TYR A 636 -2.16 -27.04 6.67
C TYR A 636 -1.76 -28.37 7.34
N SER A 637 -1.33 -28.28 8.58
CA SER A 637 -1.14 -29.42 9.49
C SER A 637 -1.85 -29.17 10.81
N ASP A 638 -1.95 -30.21 11.62
CA ASP A 638 -2.27 -30.06 13.04
C ASP A 638 -1.04 -29.59 13.83
N LYS A 639 -1.20 -29.45 15.16
CA LYS A 639 -0.14 -29.08 16.11
C LYS A 639 0.78 -30.23 16.54
N ILE A 640 0.56 -31.46 16.04
CA ILE A 640 1.31 -32.64 16.48
C ILE A 640 2.62 -32.72 15.69
N GLY A 641 3.73 -32.89 16.40
CA GLY A 641 5.07 -33.01 15.83
C GLY A 641 5.85 -31.70 15.76
N GLU A 642 6.98 -31.72 15.05
CA GLU A 642 7.91 -30.60 14.94
C GLU A 642 7.45 -29.58 13.87
N SER A 643 7.58 -28.29 14.16
CA SER A 643 7.06 -27.22 13.30
C SER A 643 7.69 -27.20 11.89
N ASP A 644 9.01 -27.36 11.80
CA ASP A 644 9.74 -27.39 10.52
C ASP A 644 9.33 -28.62 9.68
N TYR A 645 9.04 -29.73 10.35
CA TYR A 645 8.55 -30.94 9.71
C TYR A 645 7.16 -30.72 9.12
N ASN A 646 6.24 -30.18 9.92
CA ASN A 646 4.88 -29.85 9.53
C ASN A 646 4.82 -28.88 8.35
N LYS A 647 5.68 -27.85 8.35
CA LYS A 647 5.84 -26.93 7.22
C LYS A 647 6.31 -27.66 5.96
N THR A 648 7.33 -28.51 6.07
CA THR A 648 7.84 -29.30 4.93
C THR A 648 6.79 -30.26 4.37
N LEU A 649 6.04 -30.94 5.24
CA LEU A 649 4.98 -31.85 4.85
C LEU A 649 3.84 -31.13 4.15
N SER A 650 3.41 -29.97 4.67
CA SER A 650 2.37 -29.15 4.03
C SER A 650 2.81 -28.68 2.63
N LYS A 651 4.08 -28.30 2.46
CA LYS A 651 4.66 -27.95 1.16
C LYS A 651 4.57 -29.09 0.15
N LYS A 652 5.04 -30.29 0.51
CA LYS A 652 4.94 -31.47 -0.36
C LYS A 652 3.50 -31.79 -0.76
N ARG A 653 2.53 -31.64 0.16
CA ARG A 653 1.11 -31.84 -0.12
C ARG A 653 0.57 -30.79 -1.11
N THR A 654 0.91 -29.51 -0.92
CA THR A 654 0.52 -28.45 -1.88
C THR A 654 1.12 -28.65 -3.26
N GLU A 655 2.37 -29.10 -3.36
CA GLU A 655 3.03 -29.41 -4.63
C GLU A 655 2.38 -30.61 -5.35
N SER A 656 2.05 -31.67 -4.60
CA SER A 656 1.33 -32.86 -5.10
C SER A 656 -0.04 -32.50 -5.69
N VAL A 657 -0.78 -31.61 -5.02
CA VAL A 657 -2.07 -31.10 -5.52
C VAL A 657 -1.88 -30.17 -6.73
N SER A 658 -0.88 -29.27 -6.68
CA SER A 658 -0.57 -28.34 -7.79
C SER A 658 -0.20 -29.05 -9.10
N ALA A 659 0.46 -30.21 -9.00
CA ALA A 659 0.80 -31.04 -10.16
C ALA A 659 -0.44 -31.55 -10.93
N GLN A 660 -1.61 -31.61 -10.29
CA GLN A 660 -2.87 -32.03 -10.92
C GLN A 660 -3.50 -30.97 -11.82
N PHE A 661 -2.99 -29.72 -11.79
CA PHE A 661 -3.53 -28.57 -12.53
C PHE A 661 -2.42 -27.88 -13.35
N PRO A 662 -1.77 -28.55 -14.31
CA PRO A 662 -0.56 -28.05 -14.96
C PRO A 662 -0.74 -26.73 -15.73
N ASN A 663 -1.94 -26.49 -16.27
CA ASN A 663 -2.21 -25.35 -17.15
C ASN A 663 -2.74 -24.10 -16.43
N ASN A 664 -3.00 -24.19 -15.12
CA ASN A 664 -3.60 -23.11 -14.34
C ASN A 664 -2.54 -22.16 -13.76
N LYS A 665 -2.90 -20.87 -13.61
CA LYS A 665 -2.16 -19.96 -12.72
C LYS A 665 -2.37 -20.42 -11.28
N LYS A 666 -1.27 -20.58 -10.52
CA LYS A 666 -1.28 -21.19 -9.20
C LYS A 666 -0.38 -20.42 -8.23
N GLU A 667 -0.87 -20.23 -7.01
CA GLU A 667 -0.10 -19.75 -5.86
C GLU A 667 -0.17 -20.79 -4.74
N LEU A 668 0.98 -21.08 -4.12
CA LEU A 668 1.12 -22.13 -3.11
C LEU A 668 1.40 -21.50 -1.74
N PHE A 669 0.60 -21.87 -0.74
CA PHE A 669 0.73 -21.38 0.63
C PHE A 669 0.92 -22.55 1.62
N PRO A 670 2.16 -23.01 1.85
CA PRO A 670 2.45 -24.08 2.78
C PRO A 670 2.56 -23.56 4.23
N TYR A 671 1.42 -23.39 4.88
CA TYR A 671 1.36 -22.83 6.23
C TYR A 671 1.83 -23.79 7.32
N GLY A 672 1.73 -25.11 7.11
CA GLY A 672 1.96 -26.09 8.18
C GLY A 672 1.01 -25.81 9.35
N GLU A 673 1.55 -25.72 10.56
CA GLU A 673 0.79 -25.45 11.80
C GLU A 673 0.73 -23.95 12.17
N SER A 674 1.36 -23.07 11.38
CA SER A 674 1.42 -21.63 11.68
C SER A 674 0.05 -20.95 11.67
N ILE A 675 -0.94 -21.55 11.01
CA ILE A 675 -2.34 -21.13 11.02
C ILE A 675 -3.20 -22.29 11.51
N ILE A 676 -3.71 -22.16 12.73
CA ILE A 676 -4.65 -23.11 13.32
C ILE A 676 -6.05 -22.82 12.78
N ILE A 677 -6.50 -23.61 11.81
CA ILE A 677 -7.81 -23.43 11.15
C ILE A 677 -8.98 -24.08 11.91
N TYR A 678 -8.71 -25.04 12.80
CA TYR A 678 -9.72 -25.70 13.63
C TYR A 678 -9.18 -26.01 15.04
N ASN A 679 -10.07 -26.27 16.00
CA ASN A 679 -9.69 -26.60 17.38
C ASN A 679 -8.95 -27.96 17.45
N ASN A 680 -7.63 -27.91 17.61
CA ASN A 680 -6.75 -29.08 17.66
C ASN A 680 -6.83 -29.87 18.98
N ASN A 681 -7.60 -29.42 19.96
CA ASN A 681 -7.90 -30.19 21.17
C ASN A 681 -8.93 -31.30 20.91
N LEU A 682 -9.64 -31.26 19.77
CA LEU A 682 -10.55 -32.30 19.34
C LEU A 682 -9.90 -33.19 18.26
N PRO A 683 -10.10 -34.52 18.28
CA PRO A 683 -9.62 -35.42 17.23
C PRO A 683 -10.04 -34.97 15.83
N GLU A 684 -11.33 -34.69 15.64
CA GLU A 684 -11.86 -34.19 14.38
C GLU A 684 -11.17 -32.90 13.94
N GLY A 685 -10.94 -31.94 14.85
CA GLY A 685 -10.25 -30.70 14.53
C GLY A 685 -8.83 -30.94 14.01
N ARG A 686 -8.11 -31.93 14.54
CA ARG A 686 -6.80 -32.35 14.02
C ARG A 686 -6.90 -32.97 12.63
N PHE A 687 -7.83 -33.89 12.41
CA PHE A 687 -8.07 -34.48 11.07
C PHE A 687 -8.42 -33.42 10.02
N TYR A 688 -9.28 -32.46 10.35
CA TYR A 688 -9.65 -31.36 9.44
C TYR A 688 -8.52 -30.33 9.27
N SER A 689 -7.58 -30.24 10.21
CA SER A 689 -6.37 -29.40 10.07
C SER A 689 -5.31 -30.03 9.16
N ARG A 690 -5.29 -31.36 9.04
CA ARG A 690 -4.43 -32.11 8.09
C ARG A 690 -5.01 -32.07 6.66
N THR A 691 -5.09 -30.88 6.07
CA THR A 691 -5.80 -30.65 4.81
C THR A 691 -5.02 -29.78 3.82
N VAL A 692 -5.37 -29.91 2.55
CA VAL A 692 -5.07 -28.91 1.52
C VAL A 692 -6.39 -28.30 1.05
N THR A 693 -6.48 -26.98 1.03
CA THR A 693 -7.64 -26.27 0.47
C THR A 693 -7.27 -25.65 -0.86
N ILE A 694 -8.18 -25.71 -1.83
CA ILE A 694 -8.06 -25.05 -3.12
C ILE A 694 -9.16 -23.99 -3.19
N LYS A 695 -8.77 -22.72 -3.36
CA LYS A 695 -9.68 -21.65 -3.75
C LYS A 695 -9.48 -21.39 -5.24
N ALA A 696 -10.52 -21.59 -6.04
CA ALA A 696 -10.48 -21.42 -7.48
C ALA A 696 -11.30 -20.20 -7.90
N ILE A 697 -10.65 -19.23 -8.55
CA ILE A 697 -11.29 -18.04 -9.11
C ILE A 697 -11.40 -18.26 -10.62
N THR A 698 -12.62 -18.46 -11.11
CA THR A 698 -12.90 -18.81 -12.51
C THR A 698 -13.62 -17.65 -13.20
N PRO A 699 -13.02 -17.01 -14.22
CA PRO A 699 -13.71 -16.03 -15.04
C PRO A 699 -14.92 -16.65 -15.73
N VAL A 700 -16.09 -16.01 -15.61
CA VAL A 700 -17.30 -16.45 -16.33
C VAL A 700 -17.16 -16.01 -17.79
N LYS A 701 -16.94 -16.96 -18.70
CA LYS A 701 -16.95 -16.66 -20.15
C LYS A 701 -18.38 -16.29 -20.57
N LYS A 702 -18.49 -15.20 -21.31
CA LYS A 702 -19.73 -14.76 -21.96
C LYS A 702 -19.92 -15.44 -23.30
#